data_AF-A0A218ZBM4-F1
#
_entry.id   AF-A0A218ZBM4-F1
#
_cell.length_a   1.000
_cell.length_b   1.000
_cell.length_c   1.000
_cell.angle_alpha   90.00
_cell.angle_beta   90.00
_cell.angle_gamma   90.00
#
_symmetry.space_group_name_H-M   'P 1'
#
loop_
_entity.id
_entity.type
_entity.pdbx_description
1 polymer ?
#
loop_
_entity_poly.entity_id
_entity_poly.type
_entity_poly.pdbx_seq_one_letter_code
_entity_poly.pdbx_strand_id
1 'polypeptide(L)'
;MSLLRRVPGNVAIIFLFVFLAVWYYRPVHRFSHVDTSSLALYLNSSHAVQTLQSLASDLTPDCEPIIESVTTTQISTTTEIRFVSQTCPAVEPVATRIPIQLPSKAAPLEYTAEQQVIARLRDHGIVVIFKTGAQEVSHLSIQVGTTLRYLDPADILFFSDLQGSLGPFLIHDALRNVDQTLKESDGDFEIYRAIRRYQRTGQDIEELKEERSKGDDRSGWRLDKYKFLHMVEETFEMRPDAKWYVFIETDSYVVWSNLAEWLSRLDSTRPMYLGAVVSIGDTAFGHGGSGYVLSNAAMNKLLGSDQQQGLAAEWDRKMKDVCCGDLALGSALKQKGVDVAGAHPLLNGDKPATFSFGPKELWCQPVVTMHHVLPHEISAIWRYERRREILDANSNATIFADLYHHFVEPLLVEEKDNWDNMAHGKTYSVKETKKEEERYLEEEKKKQMQMQMDGATEAARNDEERRKQAEEEAIEDEKKRLAEEKPRVNGQEEIDRKNAAENAKLETPMPAGGDDSAHAGEPASKGGEHELEKQDGRTETESPKADEQPESTGLERGSQDATRSAEQPDPKGKRDIASEDEVKESIERSTDPPTPAKARHSKREEHNILTDVERTAHLSYENCARACEASEECFQYVFAEQEQECKLGHSFRLGRYKAPAKGDRVVSRSGWKLKRIRSWTKNNPCEWAEWEEWIGKYD
;
A
#
# COMPACT_ATOMS: atom_id res chain seq x y z
N MET A 1 32.14 -33.46 -30.22
CA MET A 1 33.60 -33.57 -30.44
C MET A 1 34.00 -32.72 -31.64
N SER A 2 35.30 -32.45 -31.82
CA SER A 2 35.93 -31.97 -33.07
C SER A 2 35.45 -30.62 -33.67
N LEU A 3 36.00 -29.51 -33.16
CA LEU A 3 36.36 -28.35 -34.02
C LEU A 3 37.45 -27.42 -33.43
N LEU A 4 38.26 -27.92 -32.49
CA LEU A 4 39.41 -27.19 -31.92
C LEU A 4 40.67 -28.07 -31.95
N ARG A 5 41.49 -27.90 -32.99
CA ARG A 5 42.85 -28.47 -33.05
C ARG A 5 43.75 -27.64 -33.95
N ARG A 6 44.99 -27.39 -33.49
CA ARG A 6 46.11 -26.78 -34.24
C ARG A 6 45.94 -25.29 -34.63
N VAL A 7 45.95 -24.42 -33.62
CA VAL A 7 46.85 -23.25 -33.73
C VAL A 7 48.29 -23.81 -33.65
N PRO A 8 49.20 -23.53 -34.60
CA PRO A 8 50.58 -23.96 -34.50
C PRO A 8 51.27 -23.31 -33.30
N GLY A 9 52.15 -24.03 -32.58
CA GLY A 9 52.86 -23.49 -31.41
C GLY A 9 53.58 -22.17 -31.71
N ASN A 10 54.18 -22.07 -32.90
CA ASN A 10 54.84 -20.87 -33.41
C ASN A 10 53.90 -19.64 -33.45
N VAL A 11 52.60 -19.83 -33.76
CA VAL A 11 51.61 -18.74 -33.79
C VAL A 11 51.26 -18.30 -32.37
N ALA A 12 51.11 -19.22 -31.41
CA ALA A 12 50.92 -18.87 -30.01
C ALA A 12 52.14 -18.11 -29.43
N ILE A 13 53.36 -18.51 -29.82
CA ILE A 13 54.60 -17.82 -29.46
C ILE A 13 54.66 -16.41 -30.09
N ILE A 14 54.28 -16.26 -31.37
CA ILE A 14 54.19 -14.95 -32.03
C ILE A 14 53.16 -14.06 -31.32
N PHE A 15 51.97 -14.56 -30.98
CA PHE A 15 50.99 -13.80 -30.21
C PHE A 15 51.52 -13.40 -28.83
N LEU A 16 52.25 -14.28 -28.13
CA LEU A 16 52.88 -13.94 -26.85
C LEU A 16 53.93 -12.83 -27.00
N PHE A 17 54.80 -12.91 -28.02
CA PHE A 17 55.80 -11.87 -28.29
C PHE A 17 55.17 -10.55 -28.75
N VAL A 18 54.11 -10.58 -29.57
CA VAL A 18 53.35 -9.37 -29.94
C VAL A 18 52.66 -8.77 -28.73
N PHE A 19 52.06 -9.57 -27.85
CA PHE A 19 51.41 -9.06 -26.64
C PHE A 19 52.42 -8.48 -25.64
N LEU A 20 53.57 -9.14 -25.44
CA LEU A 20 54.67 -8.62 -24.63
C LEU A 20 55.30 -7.37 -25.26
N ALA A 21 55.46 -7.30 -26.58
CA ALA A 21 55.93 -6.10 -27.27
C ALA A 21 54.92 -4.95 -27.14
N VAL A 22 53.62 -5.21 -27.29
CA VAL A 22 52.55 -4.20 -27.07
C VAL A 22 52.43 -3.80 -25.61
N TRP A 23 52.84 -4.64 -24.65
CA TRP A 23 52.90 -4.28 -23.23
C TRP A 23 54.16 -3.47 -22.88
N TYR A 24 55.31 -3.82 -23.45
CA TYR A 24 56.61 -3.18 -23.19
C TYR A 24 56.83 -1.88 -23.99
N TYR A 25 56.27 -1.80 -25.21
CA TYR A 25 56.20 -0.61 -26.06
C TYR A 25 54.81 0.05 -26.05
N ARG A 26 53.91 -0.33 -25.14
CA ARG A 26 52.75 0.53 -24.85
C ARG A 26 53.33 1.88 -24.42
N PRO A 27 52.95 2.99 -25.06
CA PRO A 27 53.37 4.29 -24.55
C PRO A 27 52.80 4.38 -23.14
N VAL A 28 53.69 4.39 -22.14
CA VAL A 28 53.32 4.85 -20.81
C VAL A 28 52.85 6.27 -21.04
N HIS A 29 51.53 6.48 -20.98
CA HIS A 29 50.97 7.80 -20.80
C HIS A 29 51.42 8.27 -19.42
N ARG A 30 52.67 8.75 -19.37
CA ARG A 30 53.02 9.91 -18.56
C ARG A 30 52.04 10.97 -19.00
N PHE A 31 50.90 11.03 -18.31
CA PHE A 31 50.35 12.33 -17.95
C PHE A 31 51.56 13.17 -17.56
N SER A 32 51.79 14.27 -18.29
CA SER A 32 52.77 15.25 -17.88
C SER A 32 52.48 15.51 -16.41
N HIS A 33 53.47 15.29 -15.52
CA HIS A 33 53.30 15.63 -14.12
C HIS A 33 52.86 17.08 -14.12
N VAL A 34 51.59 17.31 -13.76
CA VAL A 34 51.10 18.66 -13.59
C VAL A 34 51.75 19.10 -12.29
N ASP A 35 52.91 19.74 -12.45
CA ASP A 35 53.64 20.37 -11.37
C ASP A 35 52.61 21.12 -10.51
N THR A 36 52.63 20.89 -9.21
CA THR A 36 51.60 21.42 -8.32
C THR A 36 51.59 22.96 -8.34
N SER A 37 52.73 23.58 -8.64
CA SER A 37 52.84 25.02 -8.92
C SER A 37 52.08 25.41 -10.18
N SER A 38 52.22 24.64 -11.26
CA SER A 38 51.49 24.80 -12.52
C SER A 38 49.99 24.52 -12.39
N LEU A 39 49.57 23.56 -11.54
CA LEU A 39 48.15 23.32 -11.25
C LEU A 39 47.56 24.49 -10.45
N ALA A 40 48.28 24.97 -9.43
CA ALA A 40 47.89 26.15 -8.66
C ALA A 40 47.80 27.41 -9.54
N LEU A 41 48.75 27.60 -10.48
CA LEU A 41 48.67 28.65 -11.50
C LEU A 41 47.46 28.47 -12.41
N TYR A 42 47.14 27.25 -12.86
CA TYR A 42 45.98 27.00 -13.72
C TYR A 42 44.67 27.34 -13.01
N LEU A 43 44.50 26.87 -11.77
CA LEU A 43 43.35 27.18 -10.90
C LEU A 43 43.22 28.69 -10.67
N ASN A 44 44.28 29.34 -10.17
CA ASN A 44 44.29 30.79 -9.92
C ASN A 44 44.24 31.65 -11.20
N SER A 45 44.40 31.08 -12.40
CA SER A 45 44.29 31.82 -13.68
C SER A 45 42.88 31.81 -14.29
N SER A 46 41.99 30.92 -13.82
CA SER A 46 40.62 30.89 -14.34
C SER A 46 39.73 31.85 -13.56
N HIS A 47 39.07 32.77 -14.29
CA HIS A 47 38.17 33.77 -13.70
C HIS A 47 37.04 33.12 -12.88
N ALA A 48 36.60 31.91 -13.25
CA ALA A 48 35.58 31.17 -12.51
C ALA A 48 36.07 30.69 -11.12
N VAL A 49 37.30 30.18 -11.02
CA VAL A 49 37.88 29.77 -9.73
C VAL A 49 38.22 31.01 -8.89
N GLN A 50 38.71 32.10 -9.49
CA GLN A 50 38.88 33.37 -8.79
C GLN A 50 37.55 33.89 -8.19
N THR A 51 36.44 33.80 -8.93
CA THR A 51 35.10 34.19 -8.44
C THR A 51 34.60 33.26 -7.33
N LEU A 52 34.86 31.96 -7.41
CA LEU A 52 34.52 31.02 -6.32
C LEU A 52 35.41 31.21 -5.08
N GLN A 53 36.68 31.59 -5.27
CA GLN A 53 37.60 31.94 -4.18
C GLN A 53 37.19 33.25 -3.51
N SER A 54 36.79 34.31 -4.26
CA SER A 54 36.31 35.56 -3.65
C SER A 54 35.01 35.34 -2.85
N LEU A 55 34.07 34.55 -3.38
CA LEU A 55 32.86 34.13 -2.67
C LEU A 55 33.13 33.29 -1.41
N ALA A 56 34.28 32.61 -1.35
CA ALA A 56 34.71 31.89 -0.14
C ALA A 56 35.43 32.82 0.86
N SER A 57 36.21 33.79 0.38
CA SER A 57 36.87 34.80 1.23
C SER A 57 35.87 35.75 1.90
N ASP A 58 34.76 36.11 1.21
CA ASP A 58 33.66 36.88 1.80
C ASP A 58 32.96 36.19 2.99
N LEU A 59 33.25 34.89 3.23
CA LEU A 59 32.68 34.08 4.31
C LEU A 59 33.65 33.82 5.48
N THR A 60 34.87 34.35 5.44
CA THR A 60 35.85 34.23 6.52
C THR A 60 36.20 35.60 7.10
N PRO A 61 36.02 35.85 8.42
CA PRO A 61 36.55 37.06 9.04
C PRO A 61 38.09 37.00 9.09
N ASP A 62 38.77 37.87 8.35
CA ASP A 62 40.23 37.96 8.26
C ASP A 62 40.91 38.40 9.58
N CYS A 63 40.95 37.51 10.58
CA CYS A 63 41.62 37.70 11.87
C CYS A 63 41.96 36.36 12.57
N GLU A 64 42.88 35.56 12.02
CA GLU A 64 43.64 34.58 12.82
C GLU A 64 45.11 35.01 12.99
N PRO A 65 45.71 34.84 14.19
CA PRO A 65 47.07 35.33 14.45
C PRO A 65 48.14 34.39 13.87
N ILE A 66 49.15 34.97 13.22
CA ILE A 66 50.33 34.24 12.75
C ILE A 66 51.15 33.75 13.96
N ILE A 67 51.20 32.44 14.17
CA ILE A 67 52.14 31.80 15.10
C ILE A 67 53.43 31.47 14.34
N GLU A 68 54.44 32.33 14.43
CA GLU A 68 55.78 32.01 13.92
C GLU A 68 56.42 30.90 14.77
N SER A 69 56.94 29.86 14.10
CA SER A 69 57.53 28.69 14.75
C SER A 69 58.91 29.00 15.33
N VAL A 70 59.04 28.99 16.66
CA VAL A 70 60.33 29.20 17.36
C VAL A 70 61.21 27.95 17.25
N THR A 71 62.25 28.03 16.40
CA THR A 71 63.25 26.97 16.24
C THR A 71 64.16 26.86 17.47
N THR A 72 63.92 25.86 18.32
CA THR A 72 64.76 25.58 19.49
C THR A 72 66.02 24.81 19.12
N THR A 73 67.19 25.41 19.39
CA THR A 73 68.49 24.69 19.46
C THR A 73 69.01 24.72 20.90
N GLN A 74 69.84 23.75 21.29
CA GLN A 74 70.02 23.31 22.68
C GLN A 74 70.58 24.34 23.69
N ILE A 75 70.29 24.06 24.98
CA ILE A 75 70.89 24.55 26.23
C ILE A 75 70.27 25.83 26.85
N SER A 76 69.68 25.63 28.03
CA SER A 76 69.36 26.59 29.11
C SER A 76 68.33 27.73 28.89
N THR A 77 67.15 27.48 29.50
CA THR A 77 66.37 28.44 30.33
C THR A 77 65.50 29.52 29.65
N THR A 78 64.20 29.48 29.98
CA THR A 78 63.15 30.53 29.84
C THR A 78 62.84 31.11 28.45
N THR A 79 61.57 30.94 28.04
CA THR A 79 60.94 31.69 26.94
C THR A 79 59.97 32.73 27.53
N GLU A 80 60.18 34.02 27.24
CA GLU A 80 59.23 35.09 27.55
C GLU A 80 58.36 35.37 26.31
N ILE A 81 57.03 35.36 26.45
CA ILE A 81 56.10 35.62 25.34
C ILE A 81 55.64 37.08 25.40
N ARG A 82 55.89 37.83 24.32
CA ARG A 82 55.32 39.16 24.10
C ARG A 82 54.34 39.14 22.94
N PHE A 83 53.12 39.60 23.19
CA PHE A 83 52.14 39.86 22.13
C PHE A 83 52.25 41.33 21.69
N VAL A 84 52.21 41.55 20.38
CA VAL A 84 52.09 42.88 19.76
C VAL A 84 50.85 42.84 18.87
N SER A 85 49.88 43.73 19.13
CA SER A 85 48.72 43.91 18.27
C SER A 85 49.01 44.98 17.22
N GLN A 86 48.70 44.70 15.96
CA GLN A 86 48.64 45.69 14.89
C GLN A 86 47.21 45.78 14.36
N THR A 87 46.72 47.00 14.15
CA THR A 87 45.42 47.31 13.57
C THR A 87 45.56 47.51 12.06
N CYS A 88 44.76 46.80 11.26
CA CYS A 88 44.82 46.85 9.80
C CYS A 88 44.40 48.23 9.24
N PRO A 89 45.04 48.72 8.16
CA PRO A 89 44.64 49.95 7.47
C PRO A 89 43.48 49.69 6.48
N ALA A 90 42.49 50.59 6.45
CA ALA A 90 41.44 50.56 5.44
C ALA A 90 41.91 51.16 4.10
N VAL A 91 41.39 50.65 2.98
CA VAL A 91 41.66 51.14 1.62
C VAL A 91 40.36 51.67 1.00
N GLU A 92 40.38 52.90 0.49
CA GLU A 92 39.20 53.50 -0.16
C GLU A 92 38.97 52.91 -1.58
N PRO A 93 37.71 52.62 -1.97
CA PRO A 93 37.41 52.02 -3.27
C PRO A 93 37.46 53.03 -4.42
N VAL A 94 38.25 52.73 -5.45
CA VAL A 94 38.36 53.54 -6.67
C VAL A 94 37.15 53.31 -7.59
N ALA A 95 36.35 54.37 -7.83
CA ALA A 95 35.07 54.27 -8.52
C ALA A 95 35.17 54.26 -10.06
N THR A 96 35.36 53.09 -10.68
CA THR A 96 35.20 52.88 -12.13
C THR A 96 33.73 52.82 -12.54
N ARG A 97 33.18 53.94 -13.05
CA ARG A 97 31.81 54.02 -13.56
C ARG A 97 31.62 53.28 -14.89
N ILE A 98 31.27 52.00 -14.83
CA ILE A 98 30.51 51.35 -15.91
C ILE A 98 29.06 51.86 -15.83
N PRO A 99 28.43 52.28 -16.94
CA PRO A 99 27.00 52.64 -16.95
C PRO A 99 26.14 51.37 -16.88
N ILE A 100 26.05 50.77 -15.69
CA ILE A 100 25.07 49.73 -15.41
C ILE A 100 23.69 50.40 -15.42
N GLN A 101 22.96 50.22 -16.52
CA GLN A 101 21.57 50.65 -16.62
C GLN A 101 20.71 49.67 -15.82
N LEU A 102 20.63 49.90 -14.50
CA LEU A 102 19.86 49.09 -13.57
C LEU A 102 18.43 48.87 -14.12
N PRO A 103 17.91 47.62 -14.12
CA PRO A 103 16.51 47.36 -14.39
C PRO A 103 15.63 48.18 -13.45
N SER A 104 14.82 49.08 -14.02
CA SER A 104 13.94 49.97 -13.26
C SER A 104 12.83 49.15 -12.60
N LYS A 105 12.98 48.90 -11.29
CA LYS A 105 12.39 47.78 -10.56
C LYS A 105 12.79 46.42 -11.16
N ALA A 106 13.49 45.62 -10.38
CA ALA A 106 13.26 44.18 -10.47
C ALA A 106 11.77 43.94 -10.20
N ALA A 107 11.12 43.14 -11.06
CA ALA A 107 9.84 42.56 -10.69
C ALA A 107 10.03 41.72 -9.40
N PRO A 108 8.96 41.45 -8.62
CA PRO A 108 9.02 40.40 -7.61
C PRO A 108 9.59 39.13 -8.25
N LEU A 109 10.48 38.42 -7.55
CA LEU A 109 10.95 37.12 -8.02
C LEU A 109 9.75 36.18 -8.02
N GLU A 110 9.18 35.92 -9.20
CA GLU A 110 8.09 34.98 -9.37
C GLU A 110 8.63 33.57 -9.07
N TYR A 111 8.35 33.09 -7.86
CA TYR A 111 8.67 31.75 -7.42
C TYR A 111 8.11 30.73 -8.41
N THR A 112 8.94 29.76 -8.83
CA THR A 112 8.48 28.67 -9.67
C THR A 112 7.40 27.86 -8.96
N ALA A 113 6.53 27.17 -9.71
CA ALA A 113 5.50 26.30 -9.12
C ALA A 113 6.10 25.28 -8.13
N GLU A 114 7.31 24.77 -8.42
CA GLU A 114 8.09 23.92 -7.51
C GLU A 114 8.39 24.60 -6.16
N GLN A 115 8.87 25.85 -6.18
CA GLN A 115 9.12 26.63 -4.96
C GLN A 115 7.83 26.98 -4.21
N GLN A 116 6.72 27.25 -4.92
CA GLN A 116 5.41 27.48 -4.32
C GLN A 116 4.84 26.21 -3.65
N VAL A 117 5.12 25.03 -4.20
CA VAL A 117 4.78 23.74 -3.59
C VAL A 117 5.59 23.50 -2.31
N ILE A 118 6.91 23.73 -2.32
CA ILE A 118 7.73 23.59 -1.10
C ILE A 118 7.36 24.63 -0.03
N ALA A 119 7.00 25.86 -0.42
CA ALA A 119 6.44 26.84 0.53
C ALA A 119 5.17 26.33 1.22
N ARG A 120 4.23 25.72 0.47
CA ARG A 120 3.03 25.10 1.06
C ARG A 120 3.37 23.96 2.02
N LEU A 121 4.38 23.14 1.75
CA LEU A 121 4.81 22.10 2.71
C LEU A 121 5.22 22.71 4.07
N ARG A 122 5.95 23.82 4.04
CA ARG A 122 6.39 24.56 5.24
C ARG A 122 5.20 25.19 5.98
N ASP A 123 4.28 25.84 5.27
CA ASP A 123 3.08 26.45 5.86
C ASP A 123 2.16 25.40 6.53
N HIS A 124 2.08 24.20 5.95
CA HIS A 124 1.40 23.04 6.53
C HIS A 124 2.21 22.30 7.61
N GLY A 125 3.43 22.76 7.94
CA GLY A 125 4.27 22.20 9.01
C GLY A 125 4.73 20.76 8.74
N ILE A 126 4.93 20.41 7.47
CA ILE A 126 5.35 19.07 7.02
C ILE A 126 6.87 18.96 7.06
N VAL A 127 7.38 17.98 7.81
CA VAL A 127 8.78 17.53 7.77
C VAL A 127 8.87 16.22 7.01
N VAL A 128 9.87 16.10 6.14
CA VAL A 128 10.16 14.91 5.33
C VAL A 128 11.34 14.15 5.92
N ILE A 129 11.25 12.82 5.99
CA ILE A 129 12.27 11.94 6.56
C ILE A 129 12.63 10.87 5.53
N PHE A 130 13.87 10.88 5.03
CA PHE A 130 14.37 9.88 4.08
C PHE A 130 15.19 8.79 4.77
N LYS A 131 14.77 7.53 4.62
CA LYS A 131 15.53 6.32 5.01
C LYS A 131 16.37 5.82 3.83
N THR A 132 17.61 5.41 4.11
CA THR A 132 18.52 4.73 3.16
C THR A 132 19.40 3.68 3.87
N GLY A 133 20.12 2.87 3.09
CA GLY A 133 21.36 2.22 3.52
C GLY A 133 22.58 2.91 2.92
N ALA A 134 23.76 2.73 3.51
CA ALA A 134 24.99 3.42 3.11
C ALA A 134 25.42 3.09 1.67
N GLN A 135 25.13 1.87 1.20
CA GLN A 135 25.38 1.42 -0.18
C GLN A 135 24.48 2.09 -1.23
N GLU A 136 23.40 2.75 -0.80
CA GLU A 136 22.40 3.38 -1.67
C GLU A 136 22.43 4.93 -1.56
N VAL A 137 23.29 5.50 -0.70
CA VAL A 137 23.45 6.97 -0.53
C VAL A 137 23.86 7.66 -1.84
N SER A 138 24.59 6.99 -2.73
CA SER A 138 24.91 7.52 -4.06
C SER A 138 23.67 7.70 -4.93
N HIS A 139 22.64 6.87 -4.77
CA HIS A 139 21.37 6.99 -5.50
C HIS A 139 20.55 8.20 -5.03
N LEU A 140 20.64 8.62 -3.76
CA LEU A 140 19.98 9.83 -3.25
C LEU A 140 20.39 11.11 -4.01
N SER A 141 21.54 11.11 -4.68
CA SER A 141 21.98 12.21 -5.55
C SER A 141 20.97 12.60 -6.65
N ILE A 142 20.17 11.66 -7.16
CA ILE A 142 19.12 12.02 -8.13
C ILE A 142 18.01 12.83 -7.50
N GLN A 143 17.60 12.48 -6.27
CA GLN A 143 16.53 13.15 -5.54
C GLN A 143 16.93 14.61 -5.23
N VAL A 144 18.18 14.83 -4.78
CA VAL A 144 18.76 16.17 -4.60
C VAL A 144 18.88 16.93 -5.92
N GLY A 145 19.17 16.23 -7.03
CA GLY A 145 19.20 16.81 -8.38
C GLY A 145 17.82 17.12 -9.00
N THR A 146 16.73 16.56 -8.47
CA THR A 146 15.36 16.71 -8.97
C THR A 146 14.38 17.16 -7.89
N THR A 147 13.76 16.25 -7.15
CA THR A 147 12.56 16.52 -6.34
C THR A 147 12.84 17.24 -5.02
N LEU A 148 14.09 17.23 -4.52
CA LEU A 148 14.47 17.84 -3.24
C LEU A 148 15.17 19.21 -3.39
N ARG A 149 15.29 19.75 -4.62
CA ARG A 149 16.13 20.91 -4.97
C ARG A 149 15.89 22.20 -4.19
N TYR A 150 14.71 22.36 -3.59
CA TYR A 150 14.29 23.57 -2.87
C TYR A 150 13.92 23.32 -1.41
N LEU A 151 14.12 22.09 -0.91
CA LEU A 151 14.01 21.79 0.52
C LEU A 151 15.29 22.23 1.24
N ASP A 152 15.13 22.85 2.39
CA ASP A 152 16.22 23.29 3.27
C ASP A 152 16.40 22.28 4.41
N PRO A 153 17.57 22.21 5.09
CA PRO A 153 17.79 21.29 6.22
C PRO A 153 16.83 21.45 7.41
N ALA A 154 15.99 22.48 7.44
CA ALA A 154 14.87 22.60 8.38
C ALA A 154 13.73 21.61 8.04
N ASP A 155 13.42 21.46 6.75
CA ASP A 155 12.26 20.72 6.23
C ASP A 155 12.51 19.20 6.13
N ILE A 156 13.77 18.79 5.99
CA ILE A 156 14.15 17.42 5.64
C ILE A 156 15.26 16.85 6.52
N LEU A 157 15.09 15.57 6.89
CA LEU A 157 16.06 14.76 7.62
C LEU A 157 16.43 13.51 6.80
N PHE A 158 17.68 13.05 6.91
CA PHE A 158 18.17 11.84 6.25
C PHE A 158 18.77 10.86 7.25
N PHE A 159 18.39 9.59 7.17
CA PHE A 159 18.80 8.53 8.07
C PHE A 159 19.38 7.34 7.32
N SER A 160 20.53 6.85 7.77
CA SER A 160 21.23 5.68 7.24
C SER A 160 21.79 4.80 8.36
N ASP A 161 22.32 3.64 8.00
CA ASP A 161 23.23 2.82 8.83
C ASP A 161 24.69 3.37 8.87
N LEU A 162 24.89 4.64 8.50
CA LEU A 162 26.19 5.30 8.55
C LEU A 162 26.03 6.83 8.63
N GLN A 163 26.84 7.48 9.48
CA GLN A 163 26.92 8.93 9.54
C GLN A 163 27.65 9.47 8.29
N GLY A 164 27.05 10.45 7.61
CA GLY A 164 27.62 11.07 6.42
C GLY A 164 26.98 12.43 6.11
N SER A 165 27.13 12.88 4.86
CA SER A 165 26.47 14.09 4.34
C SER A 165 26.28 13.97 2.82
N LEU A 166 25.36 14.74 2.27
CA LEU A 166 25.14 14.89 0.83
C LEU A 166 24.84 16.36 0.51
N GLY A 167 25.81 17.06 -0.07
CA GLY A 167 25.72 18.51 -0.29
C GLY A 167 25.54 19.26 1.05
N PRO A 168 24.50 20.08 1.23
CA PRO A 168 24.23 20.79 2.49
C PRO A 168 23.59 19.91 3.57
N PHE A 169 23.14 18.69 3.24
CA PHE A 169 22.37 17.85 4.15
C PHE A 169 23.24 16.89 4.96
N LEU A 170 22.94 16.74 6.25
CA LEU A 170 23.54 15.73 7.13
C LEU A 170 22.78 14.40 6.99
N ILE A 171 23.51 13.29 6.96
CA ILE A 171 22.94 11.93 6.99
C ILE A 171 23.25 11.33 8.35
N HIS A 172 22.20 11.11 9.14
CA HIS A 172 22.24 10.65 10.52
C HIS A 172 22.43 9.13 10.58
N ASP A 173 23.34 8.64 11.41
CA ASP A 173 23.43 7.21 11.75
C ASP A 173 22.27 6.84 12.67
N ALA A 174 21.22 6.24 12.11
CA ALA A 174 20.03 5.76 12.80
C ALA A 174 20.31 4.58 13.76
N LEU A 175 21.48 3.95 13.65
CA LEU A 175 21.87 2.79 14.45
C LEU A 175 22.87 3.15 15.55
N ARG A 176 23.31 4.42 15.63
CA ARG A 176 24.32 4.84 16.62
C ARG A 176 23.89 4.59 18.06
N ASN A 177 22.59 4.72 18.37
CA ASN A 177 22.01 4.62 19.70
C ASN A 177 21.58 3.19 20.11
N VAL A 178 21.55 2.22 19.19
CA VAL A 178 21.23 0.81 19.50
C VAL A 178 22.17 0.23 20.57
N ASP A 179 21.69 -0.70 21.41
CA ASP A 179 22.47 -1.46 22.41
C ASP A 179 23.86 -1.88 21.87
N GLN A 180 24.91 -1.45 22.58
CA GLN A 180 26.30 -1.67 22.19
C GLN A 180 26.63 -3.16 22.03
N THR A 181 26.04 -4.02 22.84
CA THR A 181 26.21 -5.48 22.79
C THR A 181 25.68 -6.05 21.48
N LEU A 182 24.53 -5.56 20.99
CA LEU A 182 23.95 -6.00 19.73
C LEU A 182 24.82 -5.54 18.54
N LYS A 183 25.21 -4.26 18.52
CA LYS A 183 26.10 -3.70 17.48
C LYS A 183 27.44 -4.43 17.38
N GLU A 184 28.00 -4.89 18.51
CA GLU A 184 29.27 -5.60 18.55
C GLU A 184 29.15 -7.10 18.25
N SER A 185 28.14 -7.79 18.79
CA SER A 185 28.09 -9.26 18.82
C SER A 185 27.01 -9.93 17.95
N ASP A 186 25.92 -9.24 17.61
CA ASP A 186 24.82 -9.89 16.86
C ASP A 186 25.15 -10.02 15.36
N GLY A 187 24.61 -11.06 14.71
CA GLY A 187 24.82 -11.35 13.30
C GLY A 187 24.11 -10.38 12.35
N ASP A 188 23.00 -9.76 12.78
CA ASP A 188 22.32 -8.74 11.96
C ASP A 188 23.23 -7.50 11.76
N PHE A 189 24.06 -7.19 12.76
CA PHE A 189 25.01 -6.07 12.71
C PHE A 189 26.34 -6.38 12.00
N GLU A 190 26.51 -7.54 11.35
CA GLU A 190 27.74 -7.84 10.61
C GLU A 190 27.99 -6.83 9.47
N ILE A 191 26.94 -6.48 8.72
CA ILE A 191 27.07 -5.50 7.62
C ILE A 191 27.33 -4.08 8.13
N TYR A 192 26.77 -3.68 9.28
CA TYR A 192 27.10 -2.41 9.95
C TYR A 192 28.60 -2.33 10.32
N ARG A 193 29.13 -3.42 10.90
CA ARG A 193 30.56 -3.58 11.19
C ARG A 193 31.43 -3.65 9.91
N ALA A 194 30.86 -4.06 8.78
CA ALA A 194 31.51 -4.01 7.47
C ALA A 194 31.53 -2.60 6.87
N ILE A 195 30.40 -1.89 6.83
CA ILE A 195 30.26 -0.52 6.31
C ILE A 195 31.22 0.42 7.04
N ARG A 196 31.23 0.42 8.38
CA ARG A 196 32.17 1.21 9.20
C ARG A 196 33.64 0.80 9.00
N ARG A 197 33.91 -0.46 8.62
CA ARG A 197 35.25 -0.95 8.24
C ARG A 197 35.67 -0.45 6.86
N TYR A 198 34.76 -0.34 5.90
CA TYR A 198 35.05 0.21 4.56
C TYR A 198 35.26 1.73 4.62
N GLN A 199 34.41 2.46 5.34
CA GLN A 199 34.56 3.90 5.57
C GLN A 199 35.95 4.24 6.15
N ARG A 200 36.36 3.56 7.23
CA ARG A 200 37.66 3.82 7.90
C ARG A 200 38.90 3.34 7.13
N THR A 201 38.74 2.69 5.98
CA THR A 201 39.86 2.28 5.10
C THR A 201 39.80 2.91 3.71
N GLY A 202 38.80 3.76 3.43
CA GLY A 202 38.64 4.40 2.11
C GLY A 202 38.28 3.42 0.98
N GLN A 203 37.67 2.28 1.32
CA GLN A 203 37.12 1.34 0.32
C GLN A 203 35.71 1.77 -0.09
N ASP A 204 35.31 1.42 -1.31
CA ASP A 204 33.98 1.74 -1.82
C ASP A 204 32.90 0.92 -1.10
N ILE A 205 32.02 1.59 -0.37
CA ILE A 205 30.92 0.97 0.37
C ILE A 205 29.90 0.33 -0.59
N GLU A 206 29.83 0.80 -1.84
CA GLU A 206 29.05 0.12 -2.87
C GLU A 206 29.59 -1.28 -3.19
N GLU A 207 30.83 -1.68 -2.85
CA GLU A 207 31.27 -3.08 -3.07
C GLU A 207 30.56 -4.09 -2.15
N LEU A 208 29.88 -3.63 -1.08
CA LEU A 208 29.06 -4.44 -0.18
C LEU A 208 27.67 -4.78 -0.77
N LYS A 209 27.59 -5.09 -2.08
CA LYS A 209 26.31 -5.44 -2.74
C LYS A 209 25.86 -6.83 -2.36
N GLU A 210 24.58 -6.93 -2.00
CA GLU A 210 23.97 -8.18 -1.59
C GLU A 210 23.30 -8.92 -2.75
N GLU A 211 23.33 -10.25 -2.70
CA GLU A 211 22.64 -11.08 -3.67
C GLU A 211 21.12 -10.90 -3.52
N ARG A 212 20.49 -10.18 -4.46
CA ARG A 212 19.03 -9.91 -4.47
C ARG A 212 18.17 -11.18 -4.39
N SER A 213 18.71 -12.33 -4.80
CA SER A 213 18.09 -13.65 -4.68
C SER A 213 17.90 -14.14 -3.24
N LYS A 214 18.49 -13.48 -2.23
CA LYS A 214 18.28 -13.78 -0.80
C LYS A 214 17.01 -13.16 -0.21
N GLY A 215 16.32 -12.25 -0.91
CA GLY A 215 15.09 -11.64 -0.40
C GLY A 215 15.31 -10.97 0.95
N ASP A 216 14.66 -11.49 1.99
CA ASP A 216 14.70 -10.95 3.35
C ASP A 216 15.92 -11.47 4.16
N ASP A 217 16.56 -12.56 3.71
CA ASP A 217 17.83 -13.06 4.27
C ASP A 217 19.05 -12.19 3.89
N ARG A 218 18.83 -11.08 3.19
CA ARG A 218 19.85 -10.01 3.02
C ARG A 218 20.22 -9.44 4.38
N SER A 219 21.51 -9.37 4.68
CA SER A 219 22.03 -8.76 5.91
C SER A 219 21.70 -7.28 6.04
N GLY A 220 21.62 -6.54 4.92
CA GLY A 220 21.12 -5.17 4.90
C GLY A 220 19.65 -5.08 5.32
N TRP A 221 18.79 -6.00 4.85
CA TRP A 221 17.38 -6.06 5.25
C TRP A 221 17.21 -6.42 6.73
N ARG A 222 17.93 -7.45 7.21
CA ARG A 222 17.93 -7.80 8.64
C ARG A 222 18.48 -6.70 9.54
N LEU A 223 19.36 -5.83 9.03
CA LEU A 223 19.82 -4.64 9.75
C LEU A 223 18.80 -3.49 9.71
N ASP A 224 18.10 -3.30 8.59
CA ASP A 224 17.24 -2.15 8.34
C ASP A 224 16.09 -2.03 9.36
N LYS A 225 15.55 -3.16 9.83
CA LYS A 225 14.48 -3.20 10.85
C LYS A 225 14.82 -2.37 12.10
N TYR A 226 16.08 -2.36 12.54
CA TYR A 226 16.52 -1.63 13.74
C TYR A 226 16.46 -0.11 13.56
N LYS A 227 16.47 0.41 12.33
CA LYS A 227 16.49 1.87 12.08
C LYS A 227 15.16 2.54 12.43
N PHE A 228 14.02 1.83 12.32
CA PHE A 228 12.69 2.44 12.31
C PHE A 228 12.33 3.17 13.61
N LEU A 229 12.48 2.53 14.77
CA LEU A 229 12.14 3.17 16.03
C LEU A 229 13.16 4.25 16.42
N HIS A 230 14.46 4.02 16.16
CA HIS A 230 15.51 5.02 16.43
C HIS A 230 15.35 6.29 15.57
N MET A 231 15.01 6.16 14.28
CA MET A 231 14.77 7.35 13.44
C MET A 231 13.49 8.11 13.82
N VAL A 232 12.44 7.41 14.28
CA VAL A 232 11.19 8.05 14.74
C VAL A 232 11.43 8.78 16.07
N GLU A 233 12.18 8.19 17.01
CA GLU A 233 12.59 8.82 18.26
C GLU A 233 13.47 10.05 18.01
N GLU A 234 14.56 9.93 17.25
CA GLU A 234 15.47 11.04 16.93
C GLU A 234 14.81 12.14 16.06
N THR A 235 13.90 11.78 15.16
CA THR A 235 13.10 12.75 14.39
C THR A 235 12.26 13.62 15.33
N PHE A 236 11.67 13.03 16.36
CA PHE A 236 10.85 13.75 17.32
C PHE A 236 11.71 14.67 18.20
N GLU A 237 12.85 14.20 18.69
CA GLU A 237 13.83 15.03 19.42
C GLU A 237 14.28 16.24 18.59
N MET A 238 14.48 16.06 17.28
CA MET A 238 14.96 17.11 16.38
C MET A 238 13.89 18.07 15.87
N ARG A 239 12.61 17.68 15.83
CA ARG A 239 11.52 18.44 15.20
C ARG A 239 10.19 18.32 15.97
N PRO A 240 10.12 18.51 17.30
CA PRO A 240 8.94 18.19 18.11
C PRO A 240 7.68 18.99 17.74
N ASP A 241 7.84 20.19 17.17
CA ASP A 241 6.75 21.09 16.79
C ASP A 241 6.20 20.85 15.37
N ALA A 242 6.74 19.89 14.61
CA ALA A 242 6.27 19.61 13.25
C ALA A 242 4.86 18.99 13.26
N LYS A 243 3.97 19.47 12.39
CA LYS A 243 2.56 19.01 12.32
C LYS A 243 2.45 17.60 11.73
N TRP A 244 3.27 17.32 10.71
CA TRP A 244 3.27 16.07 9.97
C TRP A 244 4.70 15.59 9.74
N TYR A 245 4.91 14.29 9.92
CA TYR A 245 6.20 13.62 9.73
C TYR A 245 6.02 12.58 8.63
N VAL A 246 6.63 12.83 7.47
CA VAL A 246 6.42 12.04 6.24
C VAL A 246 7.67 11.22 5.96
N PHE A 247 7.61 9.92 6.25
CA PHE A 247 8.72 8.98 6.13
C PHE A 247 8.69 8.30 4.74
N ILE A 248 9.84 8.33 4.04
CA ILE A 248 10.01 7.96 2.63
C ILE A 248 11.33 7.19 2.46
N GLU A 249 11.45 6.33 1.44
CA GLU A 249 12.69 5.63 1.08
C GLU A 249 13.38 6.24 -0.16
N THR A 250 14.69 6.04 -0.30
CA THR A 250 15.50 6.66 -1.37
C THR A 250 15.10 6.30 -2.80
N ASP A 251 14.49 5.12 -3.02
CA ASP A 251 13.95 4.68 -4.31
C ASP A 251 12.45 5.01 -4.48
N SER A 252 11.88 5.85 -3.61
CA SER A 252 10.51 6.34 -3.73
C SER A 252 10.45 7.71 -4.41
N TYR A 253 9.41 7.94 -5.23
CA TYR A 253 9.09 9.26 -5.78
C TYR A 253 7.90 9.86 -5.01
N VAL A 254 7.93 11.16 -4.73
CA VAL A 254 6.83 11.88 -4.07
C VAL A 254 6.35 13.03 -4.93
N VAL A 255 5.03 13.09 -5.14
CA VAL A 255 4.34 14.22 -5.79
C VAL A 255 4.01 15.25 -4.71
N TRP A 256 4.93 16.19 -4.48
CA TRP A 256 4.83 17.16 -3.38
C TRP A 256 3.56 18.04 -3.42
N SER A 257 3.06 18.35 -4.62
CA SER A 257 1.82 19.09 -4.82
C SER A 257 0.62 18.34 -4.25
N ASN A 258 0.49 17.04 -4.57
CA ASN A 258 -0.54 16.16 -4.04
C ASN A 258 -0.35 15.88 -2.55
N LEU A 259 0.88 15.74 -2.05
CA LEU A 259 1.15 15.58 -0.61
C LEU A 259 0.67 16.80 0.19
N ALA A 260 1.05 18.00 -0.25
CA ALA A 260 0.63 19.24 0.38
C ALA A 260 -0.89 19.39 0.36
N GLU A 261 -1.52 19.16 -0.79
CA GLU A 261 -2.97 19.22 -0.96
C GLU A 261 -3.71 18.24 -0.05
N TRP A 262 -3.24 16.99 0.03
CA TRP A 262 -3.82 15.96 0.90
C TRP A 262 -3.72 16.31 2.38
N LEU A 263 -2.51 16.58 2.88
CA LEU A 263 -2.28 16.84 4.31
C LEU A 263 -2.82 18.20 4.78
N SER A 264 -3.12 19.13 3.86
CA SER A 264 -3.85 20.38 4.16
C SER A 264 -5.30 20.15 4.59
N ARG A 265 -5.88 18.99 4.24
CA ARG A 265 -7.28 18.62 4.48
C ARG A 265 -7.48 17.74 5.72
N LEU A 266 -6.40 17.46 6.47
CA LEU A 266 -6.39 16.61 7.65
C LEU A 266 -5.94 17.38 8.90
N ASP A 267 -6.28 16.86 10.08
CA ASP A 267 -6.01 17.50 11.37
C ASP A 267 -4.83 16.83 12.11
N SER A 268 -3.68 17.51 12.13
CA SER A 268 -2.47 17.06 12.81
C SER A 268 -2.60 16.94 14.35
N THR A 269 -3.65 17.52 14.94
CA THR A 269 -3.90 17.46 16.39
C THR A 269 -4.63 16.19 16.82
N ARG A 270 -5.10 15.37 15.86
CA ARG A 270 -5.65 14.04 16.11
C ARG A 270 -4.59 12.96 15.84
N PRO A 271 -4.51 11.87 16.63
CA PRO A 271 -3.44 10.88 16.53
C PRO A 271 -3.65 9.97 15.31
N MET A 272 -2.98 10.30 14.20
CA MET A 272 -3.14 9.65 12.90
C MET A 272 -1.82 9.00 12.47
N TYR A 273 -1.90 7.74 12.06
CA TYR A 273 -0.82 6.99 11.41
C TYR A 273 -1.31 6.52 10.04
N LEU A 274 -0.86 7.15 8.97
CA LEU A 274 -1.34 6.93 7.60
C LEU A 274 -0.34 6.09 6.81
N GLY A 275 -0.81 5.06 6.11
CA GLY A 275 0.07 4.20 5.31
C GLY A 275 -0.68 3.28 4.33
N ALA A 276 0.06 2.70 3.40
CA ALA A 276 -0.42 1.55 2.63
C ALA A 276 -0.44 0.32 3.55
N VAL A 277 -1.64 -0.18 3.88
CA VAL A 277 -1.80 -1.16 4.96
C VAL A 277 -1.35 -2.56 4.56
N VAL A 278 -0.48 -3.13 5.39
CA VAL A 278 -0.11 -4.55 5.41
C VAL A 278 -0.42 -5.10 6.80
N SER A 279 -0.85 -6.36 6.88
CA SER A 279 -1.16 -7.02 8.15
C SER A 279 -0.36 -8.31 8.30
N ILE A 280 0.30 -8.46 9.46
CA ILE A 280 0.99 -9.69 9.85
C ILE A 280 0.43 -10.12 11.21
N GLY A 281 -0.13 -11.33 11.27
CA GLY A 281 -0.84 -11.81 12.45
C GLY A 281 -2.08 -10.96 12.76
N ASP A 282 -2.14 -10.42 13.97
CA ASP A 282 -3.22 -9.53 14.44
C ASP A 282 -2.95 -8.04 14.17
N THR A 283 -1.78 -7.69 13.64
CA THR A 283 -1.26 -6.33 13.63
C THR A 283 -1.12 -5.79 12.22
N ALA A 284 -1.89 -4.72 11.97
CA ALA A 284 -1.82 -3.91 10.75
C ALA A 284 -0.83 -2.76 10.94
N PHE A 285 -0.07 -2.46 9.89
CA PHE A 285 0.92 -1.38 9.86
C PHE A 285 1.00 -0.77 8.45
N GLY A 286 1.61 0.42 8.34
CA GLY A 286 1.88 1.08 7.07
C GLY A 286 3.20 0.57 6.49
N HIS A 287 3.17 -0.01 5.29
CA HIS A 287 4.34 -0.54 4.58
C HIS A 287 5.43 0.53 4.40
N GLY A 288 6.64 0.25 4.90
CA GLY A 288 7.74 1.23 4.94
C GLY A 288 8.09 1.82 3.58
N GLY A 289 8.23 0.98 2.55
CA GLY A 289 8.63 1.40 1.21
C GLY A 289 7.62 2.32 0.50
N SER A 290 6.33 2.10 0.73
CA SER A 290 5.26 2.97 0.22
C SER A 290 5.30 4.38 0.81
N GLY A 291 6.06 4.57 1.88
CA GLY A 291 6.01 5.73 2.75
C GLY A 291 4.82 5.70 3.71
N TYR A 292 4.97 6.42 4.82
CA TYR A 292 3.94 6.58 5.84
C TYR A 292 4.01 7.97 6.48
N VAL A 293 2.89 8.41 7.05
CA VAL A 293 2.78 9.73 7.70
C VAL A 293 2.33 9.55 9.15
N LEU A 294 3.00 10.25 10.07
CA LEU A 294 2.58 10.39 11.46
C LEU A 294 2.18 11.85 11.73
N SER A 295 1.07 12.05 12.45
CA SER A 295 0.69 13.37 12.95
C SER A 295 1.45 13.75 14.22
N ASN A 296 1.53 15.05 14.52
CA ASN A 296 2.11 15.54 15.78
C ASN A 296 1.48 14.88 17.02
N ALA A 297 0.16 14.68 17.02
CA ALA A 297 -0.53 13.99 18.11
C ALA A 297 -0.20 12.49 18.18
N ALA A 298 0.03 11.80 17.06
CA ALA A 298 0.49 10.41 17.08
C ALA A 298 1.91 10.30 17.67
N MET A 299 2.81 11.19 17.25
CA MET A 299 4.18 11.26 17.76
C MET A 299 4.20 11.57 19.26
N ASN A 300 3.43 12.56 19.73
CA ASN A 300 3.31 12.86 21.17
C ASN A 300 2.71 11.69 21.97
N LYS A 301 1.77 10.93 21.42
CA LYS A 301 1.20 9.74 22.08
C LYS A 301 2.21 8.57 22.15
N LEU A 302 3.19 8.55 21.25
CA LEU A 302 4.27 7.55 21.22
C LEU A 302 5.47 7.92 22.10
N LEU A 303 5.90 9.19 22.06
CA LEU A 303 7.21 9.69 22.53
C LEU A 303 7.16 10.97 23.40
N GLY A 304 5.99 11.56 23.60
CA GLY A 304 5.83 12.84 24.34
C GLY A 304 6.29 12.75 25.80
N SER A 305 6.32 13.90 26.49
CA SER A 305 6.80 14.05 27.88
C SER A 305 6.19 13.06 28.88
N ASP A 306 4.95 12.66 28.61
CA ASP A 306 4.15 11.81 29.49
C ASP A 306 4.38 10.31 29.23
N GLN A 307 5.25 9.97 28.26
CA GLN A 307 5.65 8.62 27.89
C GLN A 307 7.02 8.25 28.48
N GLN A 308 7.21 6.95 28.73
CA GLN A 308 8.52 6.42 29.09
C GLN A 308 9.52 6.64 27.94
N GLN A 309 10.62 7.31 28.25
CA GLN A 309 11.67 7.71 27.31
C GLN A 309 12.59 6.53 26.96
N GLY A 310 13.20 6.55 25.76
CA GLY A 310 14.08 5.48 25.28
C GLY A 310 13.30 4.31 24.66
N LEU A 311 12.26 4.63 23.88
CA LEU A 311 11.39 3.63 23.24
C LEU A 311 12.19 2.70 22.34
N ALA A 312 13.10 3.22 21.50
CA ALA A 312 13.86 2.40 20.59
C ALA A 312 14.81 1.45 21.34
N ALA A 313 15.42 1.90 22.44
CA ALA A 313 16.25 1.09 23.31
C ALA A 313 15.46 -0.01 24.06
N GLU A 314 14.18 0.21 24.38
CA GLU A 314 13.30 -0.84 24.92
C GLU A 314 13.00 -1.93 23.87
N TRP A 315 12.99 -1.57 22.59
CA TRP A 315 12.69 -2.48 21.48
C TRP A 315 13.91 -3.19 20.90
N ASP A 316 15.11 -2.63 20.99
CA ASP A 316 16.37 -3.19 20.46
C ASP A 316 16.49 -4.71 20.56
N ARG A 317 16.22 -5.29 21.74
CA ARG A 317 16.33 -6.74 21.96
C ARG A 317 15.13 -7.52 21.41
N LYS A 318 13.94 -6.92 21.37
CA LYS A 318 12.72 -7.49 20.77
C LYS A 318 12.84 -7.61 19.25
N MET A 319 13.54 -6.67 18.61
CA MET A 319 13.74 -6.63 17.14
C MET A 319 14.38 -7.90 16.57
N LYS A 320 15.02 -8.74 17.39
CA LYS A 320 15.56 -10.03 16.96
C LYS A 320 14.47 -10.96 16.43
N ASP A 321 13.32 -10.98 17.10
CA ASP A 321 12.19 -11.89 16.83
C ASP A 321 11.12 -11.25 15.92
N VAL A 322 11.38 -10.06 15.38
CA VAL A 322 10.50 -9.32 14.46
C VAL A 322 11.09 -9.32 13.04
N CYS A 323 10.23 -9.54 12.04
CA CYS A 323 10.59 -9.54 10.61
C CYS A 323 11.25 -8.23 10.14
N CYS A 324 10.68 -7.12 10.57
CA CYS A 324 10.61 -5.90 9.78
C CYS A 324 10.25 -4.70 10.66
N GLY A 325 10.84 -3.53 10.35
CA GLY A 325 10.81 -2.36 11.24
C GLY A 325 9.51 -1.56 11.20
N ASP A 326 8.78 -1.64 10.09
CA ASP A 326 7.44 -1.07 9.94
C ASP A 326 6.40 -1.85 10.77
N LEU A 327 6.48 -3.19 10.83
CA LEU A 327 5.70 -3.98 11.80
C LEU A 327 6.02 -3.59 13.25
N ALA A 328 7.30 -3.34 13.59
CA ALA A 328 7.68 -2.92 14.94
C ALA A 328 7.11 -1.53 15.29
N LEU A 329 7.19 -0.56 14.37
CA LEU A 329 6.62 0.77 14.53
C LEU A 329 5.09 0.71 14.68
N GLY A 330 4.40 -0.02 13.79
CA GLY A 330 2.94 -0.21 13.88
C GLY A 330 2.52 -0.92 15.17
N SER A 331 3.31 -1.89 15.64
CA SER A 331 3.10 -2.55 16.94
C SER A 331 3.25 -1.59 18.13
N ALA A 332 4.26 -0.70 18.10
CA ALA A 332 4.47 0.30 19.14
C ALA A 332 3.35 1.36 19.16
N LEU A 333 2.90 1.81 17.99
CA LEU A 333 1.76 2.74 17.83
C LEU A 333 0.44 2.10 18.29
N LYS A 334 0.16 0.85 17.90
CA LYS A 334 -1.01 0.07 18.36
C LYS A 334 -1.01 -0.13 19.88
N GLN A 335 0.15 -0.34 20.51
CA GLN A 335 0.28 -0.39 21.98
C GLN A 335 -0.06 0.95 22.67
N LYS A 336 0.01 2.08 21.97
CA LYS A 336 -0.47 3.40 22.42
C LYS A 336 -1.90 3.71 21.95
N GLY A 337 -2.59 2.75 21.33
CA GLY A 337 -3.90 2.94 20.72
C GLY A 337 -3.86 3.95 19.57
N VAL A 338 -2.94 3.75 18.63
CA VAL A 338 -2.88 4.43 17.32
C VAL A 338 -2.75 3.34 16.25
N ASP A 339 -3.89 2.84 15.79
CA ASP A 339 -3.94 1.88 14.68
C ASP A 339 -3.63 2.58 13.34
N VAL A 340 -3.19 1.80 12.34
CA VAL A 340 -2.92 2.33 11.00
C VAL A 340 -4.21 2.65 10.25
N ALA A 341 -4.25 3.84 9.67
CA ALA A 341 -5.29 4.33 8.78
C ALA A 341 -4.88 4.10 7.31
N GLY A 342 -5.70 3.31 6.60
CA GLY A 342 -5.36 2.82 5.25
C GLY A 342 -5.49 3.87 4.15
N ALA A 343 -4.34 4.37 3.69
CA ALA A 343 -4.13 5.48 2.76
C ALA A 343 -3.70 5.05 1.33
N HIS A 344 -3.84 3.77 0.98
CA HIS A 344 -3.67 3.31 -0.40
C HIS A 344 -4.92 3.70 -1.22
N PRO A 345 -4.77 4.40 -2.37
CA PRO A 345 -3.57 4.39 -3.20
C PRO A 345 -2.74 5.66 -3.21
N LEU A 346 -3.09 6.69 -2.42
CA LEU A 346 -2.28 7.90 -2.30
C LEU A 346 -0.83 7.53 -1.96
N LEU A 347 -0.67 6.75 -0.88
CA LEU A 347 0.59 6.11 -0.53
C LEU A 347 0.66 4.74 -1.22
N ASN A 348 1.67 4.53 -2.07
CA ASN A 348 1.71 3.37 -2.96
C ASN A 348 3.09 2.68 -3.04
N GLY A 349 3.07 1.35 -3.05
CA GLY A 349 4.26 0.49 -3.17
C GLY A 349 4.60 0.09 -4.60
N ASP A 350 3.71 0.36 -5.56
CA ASP A 350 3.95 0.18 -7.00
C ASP A 350 4.52 1.48 -7.63
N LYS A 351 4.80 1.44 -8.94
CA LYS A 351 5.24 2.58 -9.77
C LYS A 351 4.54 2.57 -11.13
N PRO A 352 4.75 3.54 -12.04
CA PRO A 352 3.99 3.61 -13.30
C PRO A 352 3.96 2.32 -14.13
N ALA A 353 5.06 1.57 -14.16
CA ALA A 353 5.08 0.27 -14.84
C ALA A 353 4.17 -0.79 -14.16
N THR A 354 4.05 -0.78 -12.83
CA THR A 354 3.40 -1.84 -12.05
C THR A 354 2.05 -1.45 -11.45
N PHE A 355 1.63 -0.19 -11.42
CA PHE A 355 0.29 0.23 -10.95
C PHE A 355 -0.88 -0.51 -11.64
N SER A 356 -1.97 -0.73 -10.90
CA SER A 356 -3.21 -1.33 -11.43
C SER A 356 -4.08 -0.26 -12.11
N PHE A 357 -4.22 -0.28 -13.44
CA PHE A 357 -5.10 0.67 -14.15
C PHE A 357 -6.37 -0.04 -14.64
N GLY A 358 -7.58 0.47 -14.36
CA GLY A 358 -8.80 -0.06 -14.95
C GLY A 358 -10.11 0.27 -14.20
N PRO A 359 -11.24 -0.35 -14.60
CA PRO A 359 -12.59 -0.01 -14.11
C PRO A 359 -12.89 -0.28 -12.62
N LYS A 360 -11.90 -0.71 -11.84
CA LYS A 360 -12.02 -1.01 -10.40
C LYS A 360 -10.83 -0.45 -9.60
N GLU A 361 -9.92 0.28 -10.25
CA GLU A 361 -8.56 0.49 -9.77
C GLU A 361 -7.97 1.84 -10.21
N LEU A 362 -7.63 2.68 -9.24
CA LEU A 362 -6.72 3.84 -9.28
C LEU A 362 -7.05 5.03 -10.20
N TRP A 363 -7.77 4.83 -11.29
CA TRP A 363 -7.65 5.62 -12.53
C TRP A 363 -7.65 7.14 -12.39
N CYS A 364 -8.69 7.73 -11.79
CA CYS A 364 -8.81 9.19 -11.61
C CYS A 364 -8.38 9.67 -10.21
N GLN A 365 -7.86 8.77 -9.38
CA GLN A 365 -7.35 9.11 -8.04
C GLN A 365 -5.95 9.75 -8.14
N PRO A 366 -5.59 10.66 -7.22
CA PRO A 366 -4.27 11.29 -7.19
C PRO A 366 -3.18 10.34 -6.66
N VAL A 367 -1.95 10.51 -7.14
CA VAL A 367 -0.77 9.73 -6.71
C VAL A 367 0.05 10.59 -5.74
N VAL A 368 0.32 10.15 -4.51
CA VAL A 368 1.19 10.90 -3.59
C VAL A 368 2.60 10.29 -3.56
N THR A 369 2.72 8.97 -3.41
CA THR A 369 4.01 8.25 -3.50
C THR A 369 4.00 7.14 -4.55
N MET A 370 5.20 6.77 -4.98
CA MET A 370 5.50 5.60 -5.81
C MET A 370 6.80 4.99 -5.30
N HIS A 371 6.97 3.66 -5.34
CA HIS A 371 8.16 2.98 -4.77
C HIS A 371 8.91 2.11 -5.80
N HIS A 372 10.13 1.68 -5.50
CA HIS A 372 11.02 0.96 -6.43
C HIS A 372 11.31 1.71 -7.74
N VAL A 373 11.26 3.04 -7.69
CA VAL A 373 11.48 3.97 -8.80
C VAL A 373 12.98 4.13 -9.02
N LEU A 374 13.47 3.66 -10.18
CA LEU A 374 14.89 3.72 -10.50
C LEU A 374 15.32 5.18 -10.78
N PRO A 375 16.60 5.56 -10.59
CA PRO A 375 17.04 6.94 -10.78
C PRO A 375 16.68 7.57 -12.15
N HIS A 376 16.65 6.78 -13.22
CA HIS A 376 16.22 7.27 -14.54
C HIS A 376 14.69 7.45 -14.65
N GLU A 377 13.90 6.66 -13.92
CA GLU A 377 12.45 6.83 -13.80
C GLU A 377 12.13 8.07 -12.93
N ILE A 378 12.82 8.28 -11.81
CA ILE A 378 12.73 9.51 -10.99
C ILE A 378 12.97 10.76 -11.85
N SER A 379 14.03 10.74 -12.66
CA SER A 379 14.34 11.85 -13.58
C SER A 379 13.24 12.04 -14.65
N ALA A 380 12.64 10.96 -15.15
CA ALA A 380 11.58 11.03 -16.16
C ALA A 380 10.25 11.54 -15.57
N ILE A 381 9.87 11.11 -14.37
CA ILE A 381 8.67 11.56 -13.65
C ILE A 381 8.80 13.04 -13.28
N TRP A 382 9.93 13.47 -12.70
CA TRP A 382 10.17 14.89 -12.41
C TRP A 382 10.07 15.76 -13.68
N ARG A 383 10.68 15.32 -14.80
CA ARG A 383 10.57 16.02 -16.09
C ARG A 383 9.16 16.03 -16.67
N TYR A 384 8.34 15.02 -16.37
CA TYR A 384 6.92 15.00 -16.72
C TYR A 384 6.15 16.06 -15.92
N GLU A 385 6.34 16.11 -14.59
CA GLU A 385 5.68 17.11 -13.74
C GLU A 385 6.07 18.55 -14.08
N ARG A 386 7.38 18.85 -14.20
CA ARG A 386 7.86 20.18 -14.61
C ARG A 386 7.26 20.62 -15.97
N ARG A 387 6.93 19.67 -16.85
CA ARG A 387 6.26 19.93 -18.14
C ARG A 387 4.75 20.13 -17.97
N ARG A 388 4.10 19.31 -17.13
CA ARG A 388 2.66 19.36 -16.86
C ARG A 388 2.25 20.71 -16.27
N GLU A 389 2.97 21.16 -15.25
CA GLU A 389 2.77 22.49 -14.62
C GLU A 389 2.89 23.68 -15.59
N ILE A 390 3.67 23.54 -16.67
CA ILE A 390 3.86 24.59 -17.69
C ILE A 390 2.77 24.53 -18.78
N LEU A 391 2.26 23.34 -19.10
CA LEU A 391 1.32 23.14 -20.20
C LEU A 391 -0.15 23.16 -19.75
N ASP A 392 -0.42 22.79 -18.51
CA ASP A 392 -1.76 22.79 -17.90
C ASP A 392 -1.70 23.36 -16.48
N ALA A 393 -1.79 24.69 -16.41
CA ALA A 393 -1.85 25.43 -15.15
C ALA A 393 -3.20 25.29 -14.41
N ASN A 394 -4.19 24.60 -14.99
CA ASN A 394 -5.50 24.35 -14.34
C ASN A 394 -5.56 22.95 -13.72
N SER A 395 -4.72 22.01 -14.17
CA SER A 395 -4.54 20.69 -13.55
C SER A 395 -4.12 20.84 -12.08
N ASN A 396 -4.99 20.43 -11.15
CA ASN A 396 -4.81 20.63 -9.72
C ASN A 396 -4.04 19.51 -9.00
N ALA A 397 -3.97 18.31 -9.58
CA ALA A 397 -3.28 17.14 -9.01
C ALA A 397 -2.79 16.19 -10.11
N THR A 398 -1.72 15.42 -9.84
CA THR A 398 -1.23 14.35 -10.74
C THR A 398 -1.95 13.04 -10.42
N ILE A 399 -2.64 12.44 -11.39
CA ILE A 399 -3.50 11.25 -11.22
C ILE A 399 -2.92 10.01 -11.91
N PHE A 400 -3.42 8.82 -11.59
CA PHE A 400 -2.90 7.58 -12.19
C PHE A 400 -3.06 7.54 -13.73
N ALA A 401 -4.16 8.08 -14.28
CA ALA A 401 -4.36 8.17 -15.73
C ALA A 401 -3.26 8.95 -16.46
N ASP A 402 -2.73 10.04 -15.88
CA ASP A 402 -1.58 10.79 -16.42
C ASP A 402 -0.38 9.87 -16.65
N LEU A 403 -0.05 9.10 -15.60
CA LEU A 403 1.12 8.24 -15.56
C LEU A 403 0.95 7.04 -16.50
N TYR A 404 -0.27 6.51 -16.66
CA TYR A 404 -0.57 5.53 -17.70
C TYR A 404 -0.28 6.10 -19.10
N HIS A 405 -0.88 7.23 -19.45
CA HIS A 405 -0.78 7.78 -20.81
C HIS A 405 0.66 8.21 -21.16
N HIS A 406 1.46 8.64 -20.17
CA HIS A 406 2.84 9.03 -20.42
C HIS A 406 3.85 7.87 -20.38
N PHE A 407 3.75 6.96 -19.39
CA PHE A 407 4.78 5.95 -19.12
C PHE A 407 4.40 4.52 -19.53
N VAL A 408 3.11 4.21 -19.73
CA VAL A 408 2.63 2.84 -19.97
C VAL A 408 2.09 2.65 -21.38
N GLU A 409 1.14 3.48 -21.82
CA GLU A 409 0.51 3.34 -23.14
C GLU A 409 1.50 3.27 -24.31
N PRO A 410 2.59 4.07 -24.36
CA PRO A 410 3.59 3.97 -25.43
C PRO A 410 4.42 2.67 -25.42
N LEU A 411 4.38 1.91 -24.33
CA LEU A 411 5.17 0.69 -24.11
C LEU A 411 4.32 -0.60 -24.16
N LEU A 412 2.99 -0.47 -24.33
CA LEU A 412 2.07 -1.59 -24.51
C LEU A 412 2.03 -2.07 -25.97
N VAL A 413 2.12 -3.39 -26.12
CA VAL A 413 2.03 -4.14 -27.38
C VAL A 413 1.11 -5.35 -27.17
N GLU A 414 0.75 -6.08 -28.22
CA GLU A 414 -0.21 -7.21 -28.09
C GLU A 414 0.39 -8.38 -27.28
N GLU A 415 1.69 -8.65 -27.39
CA GLU A 415 2.41 -9.71 -26.66
C GLU A 415 3.87 -9.36 -26.33
N LYS A 416 4.43 -9.94 -25.25
CA LYS A 416 5.87 -9.88 -24.90
C LYS A 416 6.37 -11.20 -24.32
N ASP A 417 7.46 -11.73 -24.90
CA ASP A 417 8.26 -12.83 -24.34
C ASP A 417 9.10 -12.37 -23.13
N ASN A 418 9.40 -13.32 -22.23
CA ASN A 418 10.16 -13.12 -20.99
C ASN A 418 9.62 -11.96 -20.14
N TRP A 419 8.30 -11.89 -20.01
CA TRP A 419 7.61 -10.77 -19.40
C TRP A 419 6.45 -11.22 -18.53
N ASP A 420 6.33 -10.60 -17.36
CA ASP A 420 5.29 -10.80 -16.36
C ASP A 420 4.50 -9.49 -16.20
N ASN A 421 3.30 -9.42 -16.79
CA ASN A 421 2.39 -8.28 -16.64
C ASN A 421 1.66 -8.25 -15.29
N MET A 422 1.93 -9.19 -14.38
CA MET A 422 1.37 -9.26 -13.03
C MET A 422 -0.17 -9.31 -13.03
N ALA A 423 -0.75 -10.06 -13.98
CA ALA A 423 -2.16 -10.41 -13.97
C ALA A 423 -2.51 -11.28 -12.74
N HIS A 424 -3.52 -10.86 -11.99
CA HIS A 424 -3.84 -11.34 -10.63
C HIS A 424 -5.32 -11.69 -10.44
N GLY A 425 -6.07 -11.83 -11.55
CA GLY A 425 -7.44 -12.34 -11.57
C GLY A 425 -7.49 -13.87 -11.68
N LYS A 426 -8.50 -14.40 -12.38
CA LYS A 426 -8.74 -15.85 -12.46
C LYS A 426 -7.51 -16.58 -13.01
N THR A 427 -7.06 -17.58 -12.26
CA THR A 427 -5.85 -18.38 -12.50
C THR A 427 -6.26 -19.80 -12.87
N TYR A 428 -5.74 -20.32 -13.98
CA TYR A 428 -5.93 -21.70 -14.41
C TYR A 428 -4.58 -22.42 -14.36
N SER A 429 -4.55 -23.59 -13.74
CA SER A 429 -3.42 -24.53 -13.73
C SER A 429 -3.95 -25.96 -13.58
N VAL A 430 -3.09 -26.96 -13.79
CA VAL A 430 -3.43 -28.37 -13.54
C VAL A 430 -3.90 -28.60 -12.09
N LYS A 431 -3.39 -27.82 -11.13
CA LYS A 431 -3.73 -27.91 -9.71
C LYS A 431 -5.09 -27.30 -9.40
N GLU A 432 -5.36 -26.09 -9.88
CA GLU A 432 -6.62 -25.41 -9.61
C GLU A 432 -7.79 -26.03 -10.41
N THR A 433 -7.54 -26.53 -11.62
CA THR A 433 -8.54 -27.27 -12.41
C THR A 433 -9.03 -28.51 -11.65
N LYS A 434 -8.11 -29.30 -11.06
CA LYS A 434 -8.47 -30.47 -10.25
C LYS A 434 -9.26 -30.11 -8.99
N LYS A 435 -8.83 -29.08 -8.27
CA LYS A 435 -9.58 -28.55 -7.12
C LYS A 435 -11.00 -28.12 -7.51
N GLU A 436 -11.19 -27.53 -8.68
CA GLU A 436 -12.51 -27.12 -9.16
C GLU A 436 -13.40 -28.31 -9.53
N GLU A 437 -12.83 -29.31 -10.21
CA GLU A 437 -13.52 -30.58 -10.46
C GLU A 437 -13.88 -31.32 -9.15
N GLU A 438 -12.98 -31.32 -8.15
CA GLU A 438 -13.22 -31.89 -6.81
C GLU A 438 -14.29 -31.12 -6.02
N ARG A 439 -14.23 -29.77 -5.96
CA ARG A 439 -15.25 -28.92 -5.33
C ARG A 439 -16.62 -29.12 -5.96
N TYR A 440 -16.69 -29.15 -7.29
CA TYR A 440 -17.93 -29.38 -8.03
C TYR A 440 -18.55 -30.75 -7.69
N LEU A 441 -17.73 -31.81 -7.66
CA LEU A 441 -18.18 -33.16 -7.29
C LEU A 441 -18.61 -33.26 -5.81
N GLU A 442 -18.07 -32.42 -4.92
CA GLU A 442 -18.52 -32.33 -3.52
C GLU A 442 -19.84 -31.55 -3.39
N GLU A 443 -19.99 -30.42 -4.10
CA GLU A 443 -21.25 -29.69 -4.18
C GLU A 443 -22.39 -30.53 -4.77
N GLU A 444 -22.14 -31.29 -5.83
CA GLU A 444 -23.15 -32.14 -6.46
C GLU A 444 -23.58 -33.28 -5.52
N LYS A 445 -22.64 -33.88 -4.77
CA LYS A 445 -22.97 -34.84 -3.70
C LYS A 445 -23.79 -34.19 -2.57
N LYS A 446 -23.46 -32.97 -2.15
CA LYS A 446 -24.24 -32.23 -1.14
C LYS A 446 -25.67 -31.94 -1.64
N LYS A 447 -25.82 -31.51 -2.88
CA LYS A 447 -27.14 -31.30 -3.54
C LYS A 447 -27.94 -32.61 -3.61
N GLN A 448 -27.31 -33.72 -4.01
CA GLN A 448 -27.96 -35.04 -4.03
C GLN A 448 -28.37 -35.52 -2.62
N MET A 449 -27.51 -35.35 -1.61
CA MET A 449 -27.82 -35.72 -0.23
C MET A 449 -28.93 -34.85 0.37
N GLN A 450 -28.96 -33.54 0.06
CA GLN A 450 -30.03 -32.64 0.46
C GLN A 450 -31.37 -33.08 -0.15
N MET A 451 -31.44 -33.33 -1.46
CA MET A 451 -32.65 -33.84 -2.12
C MET A 451 -33.14 -35.18 -1.53
N GLN A 452 -32.22 -36.05 -1.09
CA GLN A 452 -32.57 -37.28 -0.39
C GLN A 452 -33.12 -37.03 1.02
N MET A 453 -32.56 -36.07 1.77
CA MET A 453 -33.07 -35.67 3.10
C MET A 453 -34.41 -34.94 3.04
N ASP A 454 -34.60 -34.05 2.07
CA ASP A 454 -35.86 -33.34 1.83
C ASP A 454 -36.96 -34.35 1.47
N GLY A 455 -36.69 -35.27 0.52
CA GLY A 455 -37.63 -36.33 0.14
C GLY A 455 -37.93 -37.32 1.28
N ALA A 456 -36.96 -37.62 2.15
CA ALA A 456 -37.19 -38.43 3.35
C ALA A 456 -38.05 -37.69 4.40
N THR A 457 -37.86 -36.38 4.53
CA THR A 457 -38.65 -35.52 5.43
C THR A 457 -40.10 -35.39 4.94
N GLU A 458 -40.31 -35.20 3.64
CA GLU A 458 -41.63 -35.18 3.02
C GLU A 458 -42.31 -36.56 3.13
N ALA A 459 -41.59 -37.66 2.90
CA ALA A 459 -42.11 -39.01 3.09
C ALA A 459 -42.54 -39.28 4.55
N ALA A 460 -41.77 -38.80 5.53
CA ALA A 460 -42.12 -38.90 6.95
C ALA A 460 -43.37 -38.07 7.30
N ARG A 461 -43.46 -36.83 6.80
CA ARG A 461 -44.66 -35.98 7.00
C ARG A 461 -45.91 -36.63 6.40
N ASN A 462 -45.79 -37.19 5.21
CA ASN A 462 -46.86 -37.91 4.52
C ASN A 462 -47.23 -39.24 5.20
N ASP A 463 -46.35 -39.86 5.99
CA ASP A 463 -46.70 -41.00 6.85
C ASP A 463 -47.48 -40.54 8.10
N GLU A 464 -47.04 -39.47 8.75
CA GLU A 464 -47.72 -38.91 9.93
C GLU A 464 -49.12 -38.35 9.61
N GLU A 465 -49.29 -37.69 8.45
CA GLU A 465 -50.62 -37.26 7.95
C GLU A 465 -51.55 -38.46 7.75
N ARG A 466 -51.07 -39.58 7.19
CA ARG A 466 -51.86 -40.81 7.02
C ARG A 466 -52.18 -41.51 8.34
N ARG A 467 -51.29 -41.46 9.34
CA ARG A 467 -51.57 -41.97 10.69
C ARG A 467 -52.69 -41.16 11.35
N LYS A 468 -52.66 -39.83 11.25
CA LYS A 468 -53.72 -38.95 11.78
C LYS A 468 -55.06 -39.19 11.09
N GLN A 469 -55.08 -39.34 9.76
CA GLN A 469 -56.29 -39.72 9.02
C GLN A 469 -56.85 -41.07 9.48
N ALA A 470 -56.00 -42.10 9.63
CA ALA A 470 -56.44 -43.41 10.13
C ALA A 470 -56.93 -43.37 11.59
N GLU A 471 -56.38 -42.49 12.43
CA GLU A 471 -56.83 -42.26 13.81
C GLU A 471 -58.18 -41.51 13.85
N GLU A 472 -58.38 -40.51 13.00
CA GLU A 472 -59.66 -39.81 12.83
C GLU A 472 -60.75 -40.74 12.28
N GLU A 473 -60.45 -41.56 11.27
CA GLU A 473 -61.36 -42.59 10.74
C GLU A 473 -61.73 -43.63 11.82
N ALA A 474 -60.74 -44.13 12.58
CA ALA A 474 -61.00 -45.06 13.69
C ALA A 474 -61.87 -44.44 14.79
N ILE A 475 -61.65 -43.16 15.12
CA ILE A 475 -62.47 -42.40 16.07
C ILE A 475 -63.90 -42.18 15.52
N GLU A 476 -64.08 -41.99 14.21
CA GLU A 476 -65.41 -41.86 13.60
C GLU A 476 -66.16 -43.20 13.58
N ASP A 477 -65.50 -44.31 13.27
CA ASP A 477 -66.12 -45.63 13.29
C ASP A 477 -66.41 -46.12 14.72
N GLU A 478 -65.56 -45.80 15.70
CA GLU A 478 -65.88 -46.01 17.13
C GLU A 478 -67.13 -45.20 17.54
N LYS A 479 -67.25 -43.94 17.10
CA LYS A 479 -68.47 -43.12 17.30
C LYS A 479 -69.69 -43.71 16.61
N LYS A 480 -69.57 -44.27 15.40
CA LYS A 480 -70.69 -44.94 14.71
C LYS A 480 -71.15 -46.18 15.47
N ARG A 481 -70.22 -47.02 15.93
CA ARG A 481 -70.54 -48.21 16.75
C ARG A 481 -71.22 -47.83 18.07
N LEU A 482 -70.76 -46.77 18.72
CA LEU A 482 -71.40 -46.21 19.92
C LEU A 482 -72.77 -45.55 19.64
N ALA A 483 -73.06 -45.16 18.40
CA ALA A 483 -74.36 -44.61 17.99
C ALA A 483 -75.36 -45.69 17.51
N GLU A 484 -74.89 -46.88 17.14
CA GLU A 484 -75.74 -48.03 16.81
C GLU A 484 -76.19 -48.81 18.06
N GLU A 485 -75.44 -48.76 19.17
CA GLU A 485 -75.90 -49.29 20.44
C GLU A 485 -76.89 -48.37 21.18
N LYS A 486 -78.18 -48.75 21.07
CA LYS A 486 -79.34 -48.42 21.95
C LYS A 486 -80.17 -47.16 21.60
N PRO A 487 -81.50 -47.20 21.89
CA PRO A 487 -82.41 -47.17 20.74
C PRO A 487 -83.55 -46.14 20.83
N ARG A 488 -84.28 -45.98 19.72
CA ARG A 488 -85.57 -45.29 19.67
C ARG A 488 -86.70 -46.19 20.19
N VAL A 489 -87.60 -45.63 20.99
CA VAL A 489 -89.01 -45.33 20.65
C VAL A 489 -89.74 -44.73 21.86
N ASN A 490 -90.71 -43.85 21.60
CA ASN A 490 -91.80 -43.28 22.43
C ASN A 490 -91.95 -43.80 23.89
N GLY A 491 -92.31 -42.98 24.88
CA GLY A 491 -92.89 -41.63 24.85
C GLY A 491 -94.09 -41.52 25.83
N GLN A 492 -94.59 -40.30 26.04
CA GLN A 492 -95.70 -39.94 26.95
C GLN A 492 -95.36 -39.84 28.45
N GLU A 493 -96.05 -38.88 29.08
CA GLU A 493 -96.08 -38.49 30.51
C GLU A 493 -94.77 -38.01 31.17
N GLU A 494 -94.74 -37.05 32.10
CA GLU A 494 -95.45 -35.80 32.48
C GLU A 494 -94.78 -35.39 33.83
N ILE A 495 -95.18 -34.28 34.45
CA ILE A 495 -95.03 -33.99 35.90
C ILE A 495 -93.62 -33.55 36.37
N ASP A 496 -93.41 -32.24 36.20
CA ASP A 496 -93.16 -31.30 37.33
C ASP A 496 -91.73 -31.13 37.89
N ARG A 497 -91.49 -29.91 38.41
CA ARG A 497 -90.40 -29.49 39.35
C ARG A 497 -88.95 -29.43 38.84
N LYS A 498 -88.11 -28.52 39.35
CA LYS A 498 -88.28 -27.16 39.93
C LYS A 498 -86.87 -26.56 40.07
N ASN A 499 -86.77 -25.23 40.04
CA ASN A 499 -85.57 -24.44 40.29
C ASN A 499 -84.71 -24.95 41.48
N ALA A 500 -83.37 -24.91 41.36
CA ALA A 500 -82.52 -23.86 41.96
C ALA A 500 -81.08 -24.34 42.25
N ALA A 501 -80.12 -23.39 42.14
CA ALA A 501 -78.88 -23.29 42.91
C ALA A 501 -77.80 -24.41 42.81
N GLU A 502 -76.57 -24.27 43.32
CA GLU A 502 -75.62 -23.13 43.38
C GLU A 502 -74.30 -23.63 44.06
N ASN A 503 -73.12 -23.29 43.52
CA ASN A 503 -71.82 -23.30 44.22
C ASN A 503 -71.21 -24.64 44.75
N ALA A 504 -69.97 -24.52 45.27
CA ALA A 504 -69.03 -25.53 45.82
C ALA A 504 -68.20 -26.35 44.79
N LYS A 505 -66.85 -26.45 44.84
CA LYS A 505 -65.86 -26.83 45.90
C LYS A 505 -65.81 -28.34 46.17
N LEU A 506 -64.65 -29.01 46.41
CA LEU A 506 -63.21 -28.67 46.35
C LEU A 506 -62.38 -29.98 46.47
N GLU A 507 -61.06 -29.92 46.16
CA GLU A 507 -59.99 -30.78 46.73
C GLU A 507 -59.81 -32.27 46.31
N THR A 508 -58.57 -32.75 46.55
CA THR A 508 -58.01 -34.08 46.25
C THR A 508 -58.08 -35.00 47.49
N PRO A 509 -57.70 -36.31 47.38
CA PRO A 509 -56.37 -36.68 47.86
C PRO A 509 -55.68 -37.93 47.21
N MET A 510 -54.41 -38.11 47.58
CA MET A 510 -53.57 -39.34 47.55
C MET A 510 -54.07 -40.41 48.60
N PRO A 511 -53.52 -41.66 48.78
CA PRO A 511 -52.08 -42.00 48.76
C PRO A 511 -51.54 -43.46 48.53
N ALA A 512 -50.21 -43.52 48.33
CA ALA A 512 -49.16 -44.41 48.89
C ALA A 512 -49.19 -45.96 48.89
N GLY A 513 -47.97 -46.53 48.65
CA GLY A 513 -47.47 -47.82 49.17
C GLY A 513 -47.59 -49.03 48.23
N GLY A 514 -46.60 -49.94 48.11
CA GLY A 514 -45.23 -49.99 48.65
C GLY A 514 -44.65 -51.43 48.70
N ASP A 515 -43.35 -51.61 48.40
CA ASP A 515 -42.46 -52.78 48.66
C ASP A 515 -42.95 -54.18 48.16
N ASP A 516 -42.28 -55.35 48.16
CA ASP A 516 -40.88 -55.87 48.33
C ASP A 516 -40.88 -57.34 47.76
N SER A 517 -39.80 -58.11 47.48
CA SER A 517 -38.50 -57.94 46.78
C SER A 517 -37.96 -59.35 46.38
N ALA A 518 -36.77 -59.43 45.73
CA ALA A 518 -35.97 -60.67 45.52
C ALA A 518 -36.59 -61.79 44.63
N HIS A 519 -35.94 -62.87 44.14
CA HIS A 519 -34.55 -63.35 43.92
C HIS A 519 -34.65 -64.56 42.95
N ALA A 520 -33.64 -65.12 42.27
CA ALA A 520 -32.28 -64.74 41.82
C ALA A 520 -31.78 -65.84 40.84
N GLY A 521 -30.71 -65.63 40.05
CA GLY A 521 -30.19 -66.67 39.13
C GLY A 521 -28.97 -66.27 38.28
N GLU A 522 -27.79 -66.71 38.71
CA GLU A 522 -26.45 -66.55 38.09
C GLU A 522 -26.08 -67.79 37.20
N PRO A 523 -24.87 -67.92 36.56
CA PRO A 523 -23.76 -66.96 36.39
C PRO A 523 -23.05 -66.93 35.00
N ALA A 524 -22.10 -65.97 34.85
CA ALA A 524 -20.82 -66.04 34.11
C ALA A 524 -20.79 -66.19 32.56
N SER A 525 -19.82 -65.63 31.82
CA SER A 525 -18.83 -64.54 32.00
C SER A 525 -18.20 -64.25 30.60
N LYS A 526 -17.41 -63.22 30.27
CA LYS A 526 -16.66 -62.12 30.95
C LYS A 526 -16.66 -60.91 29.96
N GLY A 527 -16.03 -59.74 30.12
CA GLY A 527 -14.97 -59.23 30.99
C GLY A 527 -13.61 -59.18 30.27
N GLY A 528 -12.85 -58.08 30.22
CA GLY A 528 -12.99 -56.71 30.76
C GLY A 528 -12.10 -55.74 29.93
N GLU A 529 -11.82 -54.47 30.25
CA GLU A 529 -12.05 -53.53 31.38
C GLU A 529 -12.04 -52.08 30.79
N HIS A 530 -12.87 -51.11 31.24
CA HIS A 530 -12.61 -50.00 32.20
C HIS A 530 -11.44 -49.04 31.86
N GLU A 531 -11.42 -47.74 32.18
CA GLU A 531 -12.11 -46.87 33.19
C GLU A 531 -12.93 -45.71 32.49
N LEU A 532 -13.87 -44.92 33.06
CA LEU A 532 -14.04 -44.18 34.35
C LEU A 532 -13.10 -42.94 34.49
N GLU A 533 -13.46 -41.78 35.08
CA GLU A 533 -14.58 -41.41 35.98
C GLU A 533 -14.91 -39.87 36.03
N LYS A 534 -16.19 -39.47 36.25
CA LYS A 534 -16.73 -38.24 36.95
C LYS A 534 -16.29 -36.80 36.51
N GLN A 535 -16.93 -35.68 36.91
CA GLN A 535 -17.95 -35.39 37.95
C GLN A 535 -18.93 -34.23 37.59
N ASP A 536 -20.08 -34.13 38.29
CA ASP A 536 -21.15 -33.11 38.13
C ASP A 536 -20.88 -31.70 38.68
N GLY A 537 -21.64 -30.70 38.20
CA GLY A 537 -21.75 -29.36 38.81
C GLY A 537 -22.84 -28.45 38.21
N ARG A 538 -24.03 -28.41 38.83
CA ARG A 538 -25.16 -27.47 38.52
C ARG A 538 -24.75 -25.99 38.77
N THR A 539 -25.40 -24.96 38.22
CA THR A 539 -26.85 -24.68 38.27
C THR A 539 -27.31 -23.69 37.17
N GLU A 540 -28.57 -23.75 36.78
CA GLU A 540 -29.25 -22.85 35.82
C GLU A 540 -29.94 -21.66 36.52
N THR A 541 -30.10 -20.51 35.85
CA THR A 541 -31.40 -19.78 35.75
C THR A 541 -31.41 -18.66 34.70
N GLU A 542 -32.21 -18.88 33.67
CA GLU A 542 -33.15 -17.98 32.95
C GLU A 542 -32.97 -16.45 32.92
N SER A 543 -33.13 -15.89 31.70
CA SER A 543 -33.55 -14.50 31.45
C SER A 543 -35.09 -14.37 31.46
N PRO A 544 -35.66 -13.15 31.55
CA PRO A 544 -36.40 -12.66 30.39
C PRO A 544 -36.28 -11.13 30.11
N LYS A 545 -36.97 -10.70 29.05
CA LYS A 545 -37.19 -9.32 28.58
C LYS A 545 -38.23 -8.59 29.49
N ALA A 546 -38.63 -7.31 29.33
CA ALA A 546 -38.56 -6.40 28.17
C ALA A 546 -38.66 -4.89 28.56
N ASP A 547 -38.53 -4.03 27.55
CA ASP A 547 -39.16 -2.71 27.31
C ASP A 547 -39.59 -1.77 28.46
N GLU A 548 -39.22 -0.48 28.38
CA GLU A 548 -40.18 0.62 28.14
C GLU A 548 -39.49 1.96 27.76
N GLN A 549 -40.21 2.84 27.05
CA GLN A 549 -39.90 4.28 26.91
C GLN A 549 -40.65 5.09 27.99
N PRO A 550 -40.44 6.41 28.09
CA PRO A 550 -41.55 7.28 27.63
C PRO A 550 -41.13 8.58 26.91
N GLU A 551 -42.13 9.37 26.50
CA GLU A 551 -42.05 10.46 25.52
C GLU A 551 -41.76 11.89 26.08
N SER A 552 -41.75 12.85 25.15
CA SER A 552 -41.45 14.28 25.28
C SER A 552 -42.55 15.19 25.88
N THR A 553 -42.17 16.39 26.34
CA THR A 553 -42.78 17.75 26.09
C THR A 553 -42.18 18.78 27.06
N GLY A 554 -42.07 20.11 26.81
CA GLY A 554 -42.21 20.91 25.58
C GLY A 554 -42.22 22.44 25.85
N LEU A 555 -41.83 23.26 24.85
CA LEU A 555 -42.16 24.70 24.60
C LEU A 555 -41.65 25.87 25.50
N GLU A 556 -41.38 27.00 24.80
CA GLU A 556 -41.21 28.44 25.20
C GLU A 556 -39.78 29.00 25.39
N ARG A 557 -39.42 30.27 25.05
CA ARG A 557 -39.83 31.26 24.00
C ARG A 557 -38.87 32.48 24.04
N GLY A 558 -38.61 33.17 22.90
CA GLY A 558 -37.83 34.43 22.77
C GLY A 558 -36.72 34.33 21.69
N SER A 559 -36.54 35.21 20.68
CA SER A 559 -36.87 36.63 20.46
C SER A 559 -36.03 37.60 21.31
N GLN A 560 -35.38 38.67 20.80
CA GLN A 560 -35.39 39.38 19.50
C GLN A 560 -33.94 39.60 18.97
N ASP A 561 -33.61 40.11 17.77
CA ASP A 561 -34.44 40.53 16.61
C ASP A 561 -33.95 39.79 15.32
N ALA A 562 -33.49 40.30 14.16
CA ALA A 562 -33.29 41.65 13.57
C ALA A 562 -33.55 41.62 12.04
N THR A 563 -33.83 42.76 11.39
CA THR A 563 -34.56 42.77 10.10
C THR A 563 -33.96 43.59 8.93
N ARG A 564 -34.07 43.03 7.72
CA ARG A 564 -34.33 43.71 6.43
C ARG A 564 -34.71 42.67 5.35
N SER A 565 -35.98 42.60 4.93
CA SER A 565 -36.50 43.20 3.68
C SER A 565 -35.85 42.61 2.41
N ALA A 566 -36.51 41.71 1.66
CA ALA A 566 -37.62 41.97 0.71
C ALA A 566 -37.15 42.80 -0.51
N GLU A 567 -37.56 42.54 -1.75
CA GLU A 567 -38.84 41.94 -2.22
C GLU A 567 -38.69 41.34 -3.66
N GLN A 568 -39.58 40.44 -4.09
CA GLN A 568 -39.79 40.08 -5.51
C GLN A 568 -41.06 40.75 -6.05
N PRO A 569 -41.13 41.05 -7.36
CA PRO A 569 -42.19 40.41 -8.14
C PRO A 569 -41.86 40.08 -9.62
N ASP A 570 -42.36 38.95 -10.09
CA ASP A 570 -42.69 38.63 -11.50
C ASP A 570 -44.07 39.32 -11.86
N PRO A 571 -44.64 39.37 -13.10
CA PRO A 571 -44.28 38.61 -14.31
C PRO A 571 -44.49 39.28 -15.70
N LYS A 572 -44.26 38.47 -16.77
CA LYS A 572 -44.78 38.56 -18.17
C LYS A 572 -44.18 39.61 -19.14
N GLY A 573 -43.72 39.14 -20.31
CA GLY A 573 -43.50 40.00 -21.50
C GLY A 573 -43.09 39.24 -22.77
N LYS A 574 -44.05 38.89 -23.65
CA LYS A 574 -43.79 38.20 -24.94
C LYS A 574 -43.01 39.05 -25.97
N ARG A 575 -42.14 38.42 -26.77
CA ARG A 575 -42.28 38.43 -28.24
C ARG A 575 -41.38 37.44 -28.99
N ASP A 576 -42.01 36.64 -29.85
CA ASP A 576 -41.42 35.82 -30.90
C ASP A 576 -41.41 36.58 -32.25
N ILE A 577 -40.58 36.16 -33.22
CA ILE A 577 -40.72 36.29 -34.69
C ILE A 577 -39.44 35.77 -35.38
N ALA A 578 -39.42 35.15 -36.57
CA ALA A 578 -40.35 34.22 -37.26
C ALA A 578 -39.69 33.72 -38.58
N SER A 579 -39.82 32.41 -38.89
CA SER A 579 -39.68 31.76 -40.22
C SER A 579 -39.73 30.24 -39.98
N GLU A 580 -40.73 29.43 -40.37
CA GLU A 580 -41.75 29.52 -41.44
C GLU A 580 -41.13 29.53 -42.87
N ASP A 581 -41.52 28.64 -43.81
CA ASP A 581 -42.49 27.53 -43.68
C ASP A 581 -42.44 26.44 -44.78
N GLU A 582 -43.04 25.27 -44.46
CA GLU A 582 -43.64 24.21 -45.33
C GLU A 582 -42.79 23.62 -46.52
N VAL A 583 -43.11 22.51 -47.20
CA VAL A 583 -44.38 21.80 -47.51
C VAL A 583 -44.23 20.25 -47.48
N LYS A 584 -45.39 19.57 -47.30
CA LYS A 584 -45.76 18.15 -47.55
C LYS A 584 -45.06 17.50 -48.79
N GLU A 585 -45.00 16.18 -48.96
CA GLU A 585 -46.05 15.17 -48.72
C GLU A 585 -45.54 13.72 -48.56
N SER A 586 -46.38 12.83 -48.04
CA SER A 586 -46.10 11.42 -47.72
C SER A 586 -46.33 10.44 -48.88
N ILE A 587 -45.51 9.38 -48.98
CA ILE A 587 -45.92 8.03 -49.40
C ILE A 587 -44.94 7.00 -48.84
N GLU A 588 -45.46 5.83 -48.43
CA GLU A 588 -44.68 4.76 -47.80
C GLU A 588 -43.88 3.94 -48.82
N ARG A 589 -42.63 3.59 -48.49
CA ARG A 589 -42.07 2.27 -48.86
C ARG A 589 -40.92 1.83 -47.96
N SER A 590 -41.01 0.58 -47.52
CA SER A 590 -40.08 -0.07 -46.59
C SER A 590 -38.78 -0.52 -47.26
N THR A 591 -37.63 -0.10 -46.72
CA THR A 591 -36.36 -0.86 -46.74
C THR A 591 -35.43 -0.39 -45.60
N ASP A 592 -35.77 -0.73 -44.35
CA ASP A 592 -34.79 -0.64 -43.26
C ASP A 592 -33.82 -1.83 -43.30
N PRO A 593 -32.52 -1.63 -43.03
CA PRO A 593 -31.57 -2.74 -42.88
C PRO A 593 -31.90 -3.57 -41.62
N PRO A 594 -31.57 -4.87 -41.60
CA PRO A 594 -32.00 -5.77 -40.53
C PRO A 594 -31.41 -5.36 -39.18
N THR A 595 -32.28 -5.06 -38.22
CA THR A 595 -31.91 -4.90 -36.81
C THR A 595 -31.29 -6.21 -36.32
N PRO A 596 -30.16 -6.20 -35.59
CA PRO A 596 -29.63 -7.42 -34.99
C PRO A 596 -30.68 -7.96 -34.01
N ALA A 597 -31.15 -9.19 -34.27
CA ALA A 597 -32.22 -9.78 -33.49
C ALA A 597 -31.83 -9.84 -32.01
N LYS A 598 -32.70 -9.35 -31.13
CA LYS A 598 -32.53 -9.51 -29.68
C LYS A 598 -32.59 -11.00 -29.34
N ALA A 599 -31.42 -11.64 -29.30
CA ALA A 599 -31.28 -12.96 -28.74
C ALA A 599 -31.87 -12.95 -27.33
N ARG A 600 -32.80 -13.87 -27.05
CA ARG A 600 -33.31 -14.06 -25.69
C ARG A 600 -32.15 -14.62 -24.89
N HIS A 601 -31.43 -13.76 -24.16
CA HIS A 601 -30.62 -14.20 -23.04
C HIS A 601 -31.57 -14.84 -22.03
N SER A 602 -31.72 -16.16 -22.09
CA SER A 602 -32.08 -16.92 -20.91
C SER A 602 -31.06 -16.56 -19.83
N LYS A 603 -31.54 -16.29 -18.62
CA LYS A 603 -30.65 -16.31 -17.46
C LYS A 603 -30.06 -17.71 -17.42
N ARG A 604 -28.77 -17.83 -17.75
CA ARG A 604 -28.04 -19.09 -17.68
C ARG A 604 -27.83 -19.36 -16.21
N GLU A 605 -28.34 -20.48 -15.72
CA GLU A 605 -28.12 -20.90 -14.34
C GLU A 605 -26.61 -21.08 -14.12
N GLU A 606 -26.06 -20.39 -13.13
CA GLU A 606 -24.62 -20.35 -12.85
C GLU A 606 -24.16 -21.66 -12.20
N HIS A 607 -24.05 -22.70 -13.02
CA HIS A 607 -23.30 -23.90 -12.67
C HIS A 607 -21.80 -23.56 -12.68
N ASN A 608 -21.16 -23.76 -11.53
CA ASN A 608 -19.77 -23.44 -11.22
C ASN A 608 -18.80 -24.44 -11.91
N ILE A 609 -18.85 -24.49 -13.24
CA ILE A 609 -18.13 -25.44 -14.11
C ILE A 609 -17.31 -24.66 -15.11
N LEU A 610 -15.99 -24.92 -15.17
CA LEU A 610 -15.13 -24.33 -16.21
C LEU A 610 -15.61 -24.70 -17.62
N THR A 611 -15.74 -23.69 -18.47
CA THR A 611 -15.92 -23.90 -19.91
C THR A 611 -14.71 -24.58 -20.52
N ASP A 612 -14.86 -25.20 -21.70
CA ASP A 612 -13.77 -25.91 -22.38
C ASP A 612 -12.56 -25.01 -22.70
N VAL A 613 -12.81 -23.71 -22.91
CA VAL A 613 -11.78 -22.69 -23.12
C VAL A 613 -10.98 -22.44 -21.83
N GLU A 614 -11.65 -22.38 -20.69
CA GLU A 614 -11.01 -22.21 -19.38
C GLU A 614 -10.26 -23.48 -18.94
N ARG A 615 -10.87 -24.65 -19.08
CA ARG A 615 -10.25 -25.94 -18.72
C ARG A 615 -8.96 -26.18 -19.51
N THR A 616 -8.88 -25.67 -20.75
CA THR A 616 -7.68 -25.76 -21.60
C THR A 616 -6.75 -24.54 -21.53
N ALA A 617 -7.13 -23.47 -20.85
CA ALA A 617 -6.40 -22.19 -20.79
C ALA A 617 -4.94 -22.33 -20.33
N HIS A 618 -4.69 -23.29 -19.43
CA HIS A 618 -3.37 -23.55 -18.84
C HIS A 618 -2.46 -24.45 -19.68
N LEU A 619 -2.89 -24.90 -20.85
CA LEU A 619 -2.12 -25.82 -21.71
C LEU A 619 -1.22 -25.11 -22.74
N SER A 620 -1.50 -23.85 -23.08
CA SER A 620 -0.63 -23.02 -23.93
C SER A 620 -0.96 -21.53 -23.82
N TYR A 621 -0.05 -20.68 -24.32
CA TYR A 621 -0.27 -19.24 -24.40
C TYR A 621 -1.51 -18.87 -25.23
N GLU A 622 -1.73 -19.55 -26.35
CA GLU A 622 -2.86 -19.34 -27.26
C GLU A 622 -4.19 -19.74 -26.61
N ASN A 623 -4.17 -20.73 -25.72
CA ASN A 623 -5.34 -21.09 -24.93
C ASN A 623 -5.62 -20.03 -23.86
N CYS A 624 -4.58 -19.53 -23.20
CA CYS A 624 -4.68 -18.42 -22.25
C CYS A 624 -5.22 -17.14 -22.92
N ALA A 625 -4.74 -16.83 -24.14
CA ALA A 625 -5.21 -15.73 -24.98
C ALA A 625 -6.70 -15.87 -25.36
N ARG A 626 -7.17 -17.10 -25.62
CA ARG A 626 -8.58 -17.42 -25.88
C ARG A 626 -9.44 -17.33 -24.62
N ALA A 627 -8.96 -17.76 -23.46
CA ALA A 627 -9.65 -17.57 -22.18
C ALA A 627 -9.82 -16.08 -21.84
N CYS A 628 -8.80 -15.26 -22.10
CA CYS A 628 -8.92 -13.80 -22.00
C CYS A 628 -9.84 -13.18 -23.07
N GLU A 629 -10.05 -13.83 -24.23
CA GLU A 629 -11.05 -13.35 -25.18
C GLU A 629 -12.47 -13.70 -24.74
N ALA A 630 -12.66 -14.89 -24.15
CA ALA A 630 -13.96 -15.36 -23.66
C ALA A 630 -14.45 -14.63 -22.38
N SER A 631 -13.54 -14.13 -21.54
CA SER A 631 -13.89 -13.26 -20.40
C SER A 631 -14.00 -11.80 -20.85
N GLU A 632 -15.18 -11.19 -20.74
CA GLU A 632 -15.41 -9.80 -21.15
C GLU A 632 -14.63 -8.78 -20.29
N GLU A 633 -14.45 -9.04 -18.99
CA GLU A 633 -13.65 -8.18 -18.08
C GLU A 633 -12.13 -8.27 -18.34
N CYS A 634 -11.64 -9.23 -19.14
CA CYS A 634 -10.21 -9.43 -19.29
C CYS A 634 -9.54 -8.38 -20.20
N PHE A 635 -8.59 -7.63 -19.63
CA PHE A 635 -7.75 -6.67 -20.34
C PHE A 635 -6.34 -7.20 -20.63
N GLN A 636 -5.80 -8.07 -19.77
CA GLN A 636 -4.46 -8.64 -19.95
C GLN A 636 -4.39 -10.08 -19.46
N TYR A 637 -3.36 -10.81 -19.87
CA TYR A 637 -3.15 -12.19 -19.48
C TYR A 637 -1.65 -12.55 -19.51
N VAL A 638 -1.25 -13.55 -18.73
CA VAL A 638 0.13 -14.08 -18.74
C VAL A 638 0.11 -15.60 -18.66
N PHE A 639 1.00 -16.23 -19.44
CA PHE A 639 1.25 -17.66 -19.42
C PHE A 639 2.66 -17.93 -18.89
N ALA A 640 2.77 -18.86 -17.95
CA ALA A 640 4.03 -19.32 -17.36
C ALA A 640 4.24 -20.78 -17.80
N GLU A 641 5.24 -20.99 -18.66
CA GLU A 641 5.37 -22.23 -19.45
C GLU A 641 5.89 -23.42 -18.62
N GLN A 642 6.77 -23.17 -17.66
CA GLN A 642 7.33 -24.21 -16.77
C GLN A 642 6.30 -24.61 -15.71
N GLU A 643 5.52 -23.65 -15.23
CA GLU A 643 4.48 -23.80 -14.21
C GLU A 643 3.15 -24.36 -14.77
N GLN A 644 2.97 -24.37 -16.11
CA GLN A 644 1.71 -24.65 -16.82
C GLN A 644 0.53 -23.88 -16.20
N GLU A 645 0.70 -22.55 -16.15
CA GLU A 645 -0.21 -21.64 -15.47
C GLU A 645 -0.60 -20.47 -16.37
N CYS A 646 -1.90 -20.20 -16.47
CA CYS A 646 -2.49 -19.06 -17.15
C CYS A 646 -3.15 -18.14 -16.12
N LYS A 647 -2.86 -16.84 -16.14
CA LYS A 647 -3.49 -15.83 -15.28
C LYS A 647 -4.14 -14.76 -16.13
N LEU A 648 -5.40 -14.43 -15.83
CA LEU A 648 -6.14 -13.32 -16.43
C LEU A 648 -6.07 -12.07 -15.54
N GLY A 649 -6.22 -10.89 -16.12
CA GLY A 649 -6.19 -9.60 -15.43
C GLY A 649 -7.37 -8.72 -15.85
N HIS A 650 -8.16 -8.28 -14.88
CA HIS A 650 -9.34 -7.43 -15.07
C HIS A 650 -9.00 -5.93 -14.90
N SER A 651 -7.73 -5.64 -14.61
CA SER A 651 -7.04 -4.37 -14.83
C SER A 651 -5.88 -4.61 -15.82
N PHE A 652 -5.27 -3.55 -16.31
CA PHE A 652 -4.08 -3.58 -17.17
C PHE A 652 -2.92 -2.82 -16.52
N ARG A 653 -1.69 -3.30 -16.77
CA ARG A 653 -0.43 -2.68 -16.32
C ARG A 653 0.73 -3.11 -17.22
N LEU A 654 1.86 -2.40 -17.18
CA LEU A 654 3.03 -2.81 -17.96
C LEU A 654 3.69 -4.06 -17.37
N GLY A 655 3.81 -4.14 -16.04
CA GLY A 655 4.54 -5.17 -15.32
C GLY A 655 6.05 -5.12 -15.53
N ARG A 656 6.69 -6.28 -15.51
CA ARG A 656 8.15 -6.44 -15.35
C ARG A 656 8.75 -7.51 -16.25
N TYR A 657 10.03 -7.35 -16.57
CA TYR A 657 10.84 -8.35 -17.27
C TYR A 657 11.14 -9.56 -16.35
N LYS A 658 10.81 -10.78 -16.80
CA LYS A 658 11.15 -12.05 -16.12
C LYS A 658 12.31 -12.70 -16.89
N ALA A 659 13.54 -12.39 -16.49
CA ALA A 659 14.75 -12.89 -17.16
C ALA A 659 14.76 -14.44 -17.21
N PRO A 660 15.09 -15.06 -18.36
CA PRO A 660 15.13 -16.52 -18.45
C PRO A 660 16.30 -17.11 -17.65
N ALA A 661 16.12 -18.32 -17.12
CA ALA A 661 17.22 -19.05 -16.48
C ALA A 661 18.24 -19.53 -17.54
N LYS A 662 19.42 -19.95 -17.07
CA LYS A 662 20.61 -20.17 -17.93
C LYS A 662 20.49 -21.41 -18.82
N GLY A 663 19.74 -21.29 -19.91
CA GLY A 663 19.46 -22.34 -20.89
C GLY A 663 18.08 -22.20 -21.54
N ASP A 664 17.15 -21.52 -20.85
CA ASP A 664 15.77 -21.32 -21.30
C ASP A 664 15.66 -20.24 -22.39
N ARG A 665 14.56 -20.31 -23.16
CA ARG A 665 14.25 -19.32 -24.21
C ARG A 665 13.14 -18.36 -23.81
N VAL A 666 12.06 -18.89 -23.24
CA VAL A 666 10.94 -18.13 -22.67
C VAL A 666 10.60 -18.76 -21.32
N VAL A 667 10.40 -17.93 -20.29
CA VAL A 667 9.95 -18.38 -18.95
C VAL A 667 8.57 -17.83 -18.60
N SER A 668 8.12 -16.79 -19.30
CA SER A 668 6.76 -16.27 -19.22
C SER A 668 6.44 -15.41 -20.45
N ARG A 669 5.23 -15.51 -20.99
CA ARG A 669 4.73 -14.63 -22.06
C ARG A 669 3.49 -13.89 -21.59
N SER A 670 3.54 -12.56 -21.67
CA SER A 670 2.43 -11.66 -21.36
C SER A 670 1.70 -11.25 -22.64
N GLY A 671 0.41 -10.92 -22.53
CA GLY A 671 -0.38 -10.34 -23.61
C GLY A 671 -1.43 -9.35 -23.11
N TRP A 672 -1.82 -8.41 -23.98
CA TRP A 672 -2.73 -7.31 -23.65
C TRP A 672 -3.79 -7.13 -24.74
N LYS A 673 -5.05 -7.01 -24.34
CA LYS A 673 -6.18 -6.76 -25.23
C LYS A 673 -6.24 -5.28 -25.61
N LEU A 674 -5.25 -4.79 -26.36
CA LEU A 674 -5.06 -3.35 -26.66
C LEU A 674 -6.31 -2.63 -27.16
N LYS A 675 -7.17 -3.31 -27.94
CA LYS A 675 -8.46 -2.75 -28.40
C LYS A 675 -9.44 -2.50 -27.26
N ARG A 676 -9.53 -3.41 -26.28
CA ARG A 676 -10.34 -3.24 -25.07
C ARG A 676 -9.77 -2.14 -24.18
N ILE A 677 -8.46 -2.16 -23.94
CA ILE A 677 -7.75 -1.13 -23.14
C ILE A 677 -7.99 0.26 -23.73
N ARG A 678 -7.69 0.49 -25.01
CA ARG A 678 -7.89 1.79 -25.67
C ARG A 678 -9.36 2.20 -25.78
N SER A 679 -10.28 1.25 -25.91
CA SER A 679 -11.71 1.56 -25.85
C SER A 679 -12.16 1.94 -24.44
N TRP A 680 -11.56 1.36 -23.41
CA TRP A 680 -11.89 1.68 -22.03
C TRP A 680 -11.30 3.03 -21.63
N THR A 681 -10.00 3.28 -21.82
CA THR A 681 -9.37 4.55 -21.46
C THR A 681 -10.01 5.74 -22.17
N LYS A 682 -10.33 5.61 -23.46
CA LYS A 682 -11.06 6.64 -24.22
C LYS A 682 -12.47 6.92 -23.66
N ASN A 683 -13.15 5.91 -23.13
CA ASN A 683 -14.52 6.03 -22.62
C ASN A 683 -14.58 6.40 -21.13
N ASN A 684 -13.42 6.51 -20.45
CA ASN A 684 -13.31 6.88 -19.04
C ASN A 684 -12.30 8.04 -18.89
N PRO A 685 -12.56 9.24 -19.47
CA PRO A 685 -11.76 10.42 -19.19
C PRO A 685 -11.94 10.87 -17.73
N CYS A 686 -10.88 11.35 -17.10
CA CYS A 686 -10.97 11.98 -15.78
C CYS A 686 -11.21 13.48 -15.95
N GLU A 687 -12.36 13.98 -15.48
CA GLU A 687 -12.69 15.42 -15.51
C GLU A 687 -12.06 16.18 -14.32
N TRP A 688 -11.80 15.50 -13.21
CA TRP A 688 -11.10 16.01 -12.02
C TRP A 688 -10.37 14.87 -11.29
N ALA A 689 -9.55 15.22 -10.30
CA ALA A 689 -8.92 14.25 -9.41
C ALA A 689 -9.87 13.81 -8.28
N GLU A 690 -10.04 12.51 -8.10
CA GLU A 690 -10.97 11.91 -7.14
C GLU A 690 -10.38 11.89 -5.71
N TRP A 691 -10.58 13.00 -4.99
CA TRP A 691 -10.16 13.16 -3.60
C TRP A 691 -11.18 12.68 -2.56
N GLU A 692 -12.41 12.36 -2.96
CA GLU A 692 -13.56 12.26 -2.04
C GLU A 692 -13.44 11.14 -0.97
N GLU A 693 -12.84 9.99 -1.31
CA GLU A 693 -12.60 8.90 -0.34
C GLU A 693 -11.52 9.22 0.71
N TRP A 694 -10.76 10.30 0.49
CA TRP A 694 -9.55 10.65 1.26
C TRP A 694 -9.75 11.82 2.22
N ILE A 695 -10.98 12.34 2.26
CA ILE A 695 -11.43 13.47 3.08
C ILE A 695 -12.60 12.96 3.93
N GLY A 696 -12.52 13.08 5.26
CA GLY A 696 -13.59 12.60 6.16
C GLY A 696 -13.57 11.11 6.52
N LYS A 697 -12.79 10.26 5.84
CA LYS A 697 -12.57 8.84 6.26
C LYS A 697 -11.92 8.71 7.65
N TYR A 698 -11.34 9.81 8.15
CA TYR A 698 -10.64 9.89 9.43
C TYR A 698 -11.19 11.00 10.33
N ASP A 699 -12.40 11.53 10.09
CA ASP A 699 -12.99 12.63 10.87
C ASP A 699 -13.72 12.19 12.14
#